data_AF-A0A2T5GL99-F1
#
_entry.id   AF-A0A2T5GL99-F1
#
_cell.length_a   1.000
_cell.length_b   1.000
_cell.length_c   1.000
_cell.angle_alpha   90.00
_cell.angle_beta   90.00
_cell.angle_gamma   90.00
#
_symmetry.space_group_name_H-M   'P 1'
#
loop_
_entity.id
_entity.type
_entity.pdbx_description
1 polymer ?
#
loop_
_entity_poly.entity_id
_entity_poly.type
_entity_poly.pdbx_seq_one_letter_code
_entity_poly.pdbx_strand_id
1 'polypeptide(L)'
;MTTIVGEQDPNRSMRSLLVTTVLLPLLLVALGVWEWQRAGPAEAALVARKAQVERAVVALAARPAPTSAMPDFAAQFARDGQLYGGELALAQAREECAALDRDIVLARVRRVLPPVTMACAGLLAALSALALGATIVLARAARRSREMLIRGFDAIRRSLPPLMAAQVLLGAAAFWAAVGFEAFEIPNTHYAAFRPYLFMMVALAIGASLWTAIKTVARLRRLGGLFDPVPFTLAGRSLSREAAPGLWRLVDGLATRLGVSQVDAVVVGLSPGFFVSDAAIGLQPGDHRIEGRTLYLPMTSLPLLRADETSAIVAHELAHFAGGDLDYSRRFMPIYAGVQRSQDAIVRAGVTRQGTLSLLIVPAVRLILFVMERFDHAVQHWSRVRELAADAASLQVCSADAAARALLRVGPVRALTQGVLAHAFDRPETTPGDIVAAVVDHALAGELAGAIDDAEEGPRPTDSHPTTHQRLAALGIVPTLADLVAAVAPPPADALARLDTLFAEPRRVCERLTWDFLAAARVETRAFEADLVDTAGAVGPDPVALYENSAPRGRFLMYASGVFFLVALAFALYPIAGIPTPYRWICVGTAGACGLSYIPLALFAFSRGRAPFLILGPDAMAIAGLDRSIGWDEIEEMNLSTGPAPTRMVIEIAPGAPFPGRPPGRRMTRDCKRRTITLAVPPPVGMTRDEVPHLVARYFHACHARQTIAERAAGQNDYGSGR
;
A
#
# COMPACT_ATOMS: atom_id res chain seq x y z
N MET A 1 -0.22 -11.85 0.27
CA MET A 1 0.72 -10.79 -0.19
C MET A 1 1.52 -10.29 1.02
N THR A 2 2.24 -11.21 1.66
CA THR A 2 2.69 -11.10 3.07
C THR A 2 4.20 -10.90 3.19
N THR A 3 4.86 -10.50 2.10
CA THR A 3 6.32 -10.40 2.00
C THR A 3 6.75 -8.99 1.58
N ILE A 4 6.33 -7.97 2.35
CA ILE A 4 7.01 -6.66 2.37
C ILE A 4 7.48 -6.29 3.79
N VAL A 5 6.99 -6.99 4.82
CA VAL A 5 7.46 -6.84 6.20
C VAL A 5 8.36 -8.03 6.56
N GLY A 6 9.41 -8.24 5.77
CA GLY A 6 10.53 -9.04 6.23
C GLY A 6 11.22 -8.27 7.35
N GLU A 7 11.29 -8.88 8.54
CA GLU A 7 12.02 -8.50 9.75
C GLU A 7 13.14 -7.47 9.45
N GLN A 8 12.79 -6.18 9.49
CA GLN A 8 13.73 -5.12 9.16
C GLN A 8 14.53 -4.82 10.41
N ASP A 9 15.84 -5.08 10.36
CA ASP A 9 16.80 -4.52 11.31
C ASP A 9 16.45 -3.04 11.54
N PRO A 10 16.07 -2.64 12.78
CA PRO A 10 15.57 -1.30 13.06
C PRO A 10 16.59 -0.21 12.69
N ASN A 11 17.88 -0.54 12.69
CA ASN A 11 18.94 0.37 12.23
C ASN A 11 18.91 0.56 10.70
N ARG A 12 18.54 -0.46 9.94
CA ARG A 12 18.43 -0.40 8.48
C ARG A 12 17.21 0.44 8.05
N SER A 13 16.08 0.28 8.75
CA SER A 13 14.88 1.08 8.53
C SER A 13 15.12 2.58 8.79
N MET A 14 15.73 2.92 9.93
CA MET A 14 16.07 4.30 10.29
C MET A 14 17.05 4.94 9.29
N ARG A 15 18.11 4.23 8.90
CA ARG A 15 19.07 4.73 7.90
C ARG A 15 18.38 4.99 6.57
N SER A 16 17.53 4.07 6.13
CA SER A 16 16.79 4.21 4.87
C SER A 16 15.79 5.38 4.92
N LEU A 17 15.15 5.62 6.08
CA LEU A 17 14.29 6.79 6.31
C LEU A 17 15.08 8.10 6.20
N LEU A 18 16.21 8.22 6.90
CA LEU A 18 17.05 9.43 6.87
C LEU A 18 17.59 9.72 5.46
N VAL A 19 18.03 8.67 4.76
CA VAL A 19 18.52 8.78 3.39
C VAL A 19 17.43 9.31 2.46
N THR A 20 16.22 8.78 2.55
CA THR A 20 15.12 9.14 1.63
C THR A 20 14.45 10.47 1.97
N THR A 21 14.34 10.83 3.25
CA THR A 21 13.59 12.01 3.70
C THR A 21 14.44 13.26 3.89
N VAL A 22 15.74 13.12 4.16
CA VAL A 22 16.65 14.24 4.45
C VAL A 22 17.81 14.30 3.47
N LEU A 23 18.54 13.19 3.27
CA LEU A 23 19.75 13.20 2.43
C LEU A 23 19.44 13.44 0.95
N LEU A 24 18.39 12.79 0.42
CA LEU A 24 17.99 12.96 -0.98
C LEU A 24 17.61 14.42 -1.33
N PRO A 25 16.78 15.12 -0.53
CA PRO A 25 16.58 16.56 -0.70
C PRO A 25 17.87 17.39 -0.62
N LEU A 26 18.79 17.08 0.29
CA LEU A 26 20.08 17.79 0.37
C LEU A 26 20.95 17.57 -0.87
N LEU A 27 20.91 16.39 -1.48
CA LEU A 27 21.57 16.13 -2.77
C LEU A 27 20.96 16.98 -3.89
N LEU A 28 19.64 17.20 -3.90
CA LEU A 28 18.99 18.12 -4.85
C LEU A 28 19.38 19.58 -4.60
N VAL A 29 19.59 20.00 -3.35
CA VAL A 29 20.16 21.33 -3.05
C VAL A 29 21.56 21.44 -3.64
N ALA A 30 22.42 20.44 -3.44
CA ALA A 30 23.76 20.43 -4.01
C ALA A 30 23.74 20.47 -5.55
N LEU A 31 22.81 19.75 -6.18
CA LEU A 31 22.58 19.82 -7.62
C LEU A 31 22.18 21.24 -8.05
N GLY A 32 21.21 21.88 -7.37
CA GLY A 32 20.81 23.25 -7.66
C GLY A 32 21.94 24.27 -7.50
N VAL A 33 22.84 24.09 -6.52
CA VAL A 33 24.05 24.93 -6.39
C VAL A 33 24.97 24.76 -7.61
N TRP A 34 25.16 23.52 -8.06
CA TRP A 34 25.97 23.22 -9.23
C TRP A 34 25.37 23.80 -10.53
N GLU A 35 24.05 23.68 -10.71
CA GLU A 35 23.32 24.28 -11.83
C GLU A 35 23.42 25.81 -11.81
N TRP A 36 23.28 26.44 -10.64
CA TRP A 36 23.41 27.89 -10.47
C TRP A 36 24.79 28.41 -10.89
N GLN A 37 25.85 27.69 -10.53
CA GLN A 37 27.22 28.03 -10.92
C GLN A 37 27.44 28.01 -12.45
N ARG A 38 26.70 27.16 -13.17
CA ARG A 38 26.76 27.04 -14.64
C ARG A 38 25.89 28.08 -15.36
N ALA A 39 24.77 28.48 -14.76
CA ALA A 39 23.78 29.38 -15.37
C ALA A 39 24.34 30.78 -15.66
N GLY A 40 25.07 31.36 -14.69
CA GLY A 40 25.57 32.73 -14.76
C GLY A 40 26.56 32.97 -15.91
N PRO A 41 27.65 32.17 -16.00
CA PRO A 41 28.61 32.29 -17.09
C PRO A 41 27.99 32.09 -18.49
N ALA A 42 27.02 31.19 -18.61
CA ALA A 42 26.33 30.93 -19.88
C ALA A 42 25.49 32.13 -20.35
N GLU A 43 24.74 32.78 -19.46
CA GLU A 43 24.00 34.01 -19.78
C GLU A 43 24.96 35.14 -20.15
N ALA A 44 26.04 35.33 -19.37
CA ALA A 44 27.02 36.37 -19.62
C ALA A 44 27.71 36.21 -20.99
N ALA A 45 28.02 34.97 -21.39
CA ALA A 45 28.59 34.66 -22.70
C ALA A 45 27.64 35.02 -23.85
N LEU A 46 26.34 34.73 -23.71
CA LEU A 46 25.32 35.09 -24.71
C LEU A 46 25.12 36.61 -24.81
N VAL A 47 25.10 37.32 -23.69
CA VAL A 47 25.00 38.79 -23.66
C VAL A 47 26.23 39.44 -24.28
N ALA A 48 27.43 38.94 -23.96
CA ALA A 48 28.67 39.42 -24.56
C ALA A 48 28.72 39.17 -26.08
N ARG A 49 28.27 37.98 -26.52
CA ARG A 49 28.14 37.63 -27.94
C ARG A 49 27.15 38.56 -28.65
N LYS A 50 25.99 38.82 -28.05
CA LYS A 50 25.00 39.76 -28.59
C LYS A 50 25.60 41.17 -28.75
N ALA A 51 26.26 41.70 -27.72
CA ALA A 51 26.90 43.02 -27.79
C ALA A 51 28.02 43.09 -28.86
N GLN A 52 28.68 41.96 -29.17
CA GLN A 52 29.62 41.88 -30.28
C GLN A 52 28.91 41.92 -31.65
N VAL A 53 27.82 41.17 -31.80
CA VAL A 53 27.02 41.12 -33.03
C VAL A 53 26.30 42.45 -33.28
N GLU A 54 25.75 43.11 -32.27
CA GLU A 54 25.13 44.44 -32.39
C GLU A 54 26.13 45.50 -32.87
N ARG A 55 27.37 45.48 -32.34
CA ARG A 55 28.44 46.34 -32.84
C ARG A 55 28.76 46.07 -34.32
N ALA A 56 28.76 44.80 -34.74
CA ALA A 56 28.93 44.42 -36.14
C ALA A 56 27.76 44.91 -37.01
N VAL A 57 26.51 44.81 -36.54
CA VAL A 57 25.32 45.32 -37.24
C VAL A 57 25.41 46.82 -37.45
N VAL A 58 25.78 47.60 -36.42
CA VAL A 58 25.95 49.07 -36.51
C VAL A 58 27.07 49.42 -37.49
N ALA A 59 28.22 48.75 -37.39
CA ALA A 59 29.36 48.99 -38.28
C ALA A 59 29.05 48.64 -39.75
N LEU A 60 28.27 47.60 -40.00
CA LEU A 60 27.83 47.20 -41.36
C LEU A 60 26.75 48.14 -41.91
N ALA A 61 25.83 48.63 -41.07
CA ALA A 61 24.75 49.55 -41.48
C ALA A 61 25.23 50.98 -41.75
N ALA A 62 26.33 51.42 -41.14
CA ALA A 62 26.91 52.76 -41.34
C ALA A 62 27.79 52.88 -42.59
N ARG A 63 28.00 51.80 -43.36
CA ARG A 63 28.81 51.82 -44.58
C ARG A 63 28.04 52.50 -45.72
N PRO A 64 28.69 53.34 -46.54
CA PRO A 64 28.05 53.97 -47.70
C PRO A 64 27.53 52.93 -48.68
N ALA A 65 26.38 53.19 -49.31
CA ALA A 65 25.87 52.33 -50.37
C ALA A 65 26.89 52.27 -51.53
N PRO A 66 27.18 51.07 -52.09
CA PRO A 66 28.19 50.93 -53.12
C PRO A 66 27.81 51.74 -54.36
N THR A 67 28.76 52.52 -54.87
CA THR A 67 28.59 53.40 -56.04
C THR A 67 28.55 52.63 -57.37
N SER A 68 28.75 51.31 -57.34
CA SER A 68 28.76 50.42 -58.51
C SER A 68 27.81 49.24 -58.30
N ALA A 69 27.32 48.64 -59.40
CA ALA A 69 26.43 47.47 -59.37
C ALA A 69 27.10 46.17 -58.84
N MET A 70 28.33 46.26 -58.31
CA MET A 70 29.08 45.15 -57.75
C MET A 70 28.87 45.08 -56.22
N PRO A 71 28.63 43.89 -55.63
CA PRO A 71 28.49 43.74 -54.19
C PRO A 71 29.73 44.22 -53.42
N ASP A 72 29.56 44.95 -52.31
CA ASP A 72 30.66 45.34 -51.42
C ASP A 72 31.18 44.13 -50.62
N PHE A 73 32.22 43.48 -51.14
CA PHE A 73 32.88 42.34 -50.48
C PHE A 73 33.75 42.72 -49.27
N ALA A 74 33.92 44.02 -48.97
CA ALA A 74 34.65 44.47 -47.78
C ALA A 74 33.76 44.49 -46.51
N ALA A 75 32.44 44.37 -46.67
CA ALA A 75 31.49 44.15 -45.59
C ALA A 75 31.30 42.64 -45.38
N GLN A 76 31.91 42.06 -44.35
CA GLN A 76 31.90 40.62 -44.10
C GLN A 76 31.37 40.29 -42.70
N PHE A 77 30.55 39.25 -42.59
CA PHE A 77 30.05 38.72 -41.31
C PHE A 77 30.11 37.19 -41.31
N ALA A 78 30.70 36.60 -40.28
CA ALA A 78 30.85 35.15 -40.16
C ALA A 78 29.83 34.57 -39.19
N ARG A 79 29.03 33.61 -39.65
CA ARG A 79 28.02 32.88 -38.85
C ARG A 79 28.10 31.38 -39.18
N ASP A 80 28.07 30.54 -38.15
CA ASP A 80 28.11 29.07 -38.26
C ASP A 80 29.23 28.52 -39.16
N GLY A 81 30.40 29.19 -39.16
CA GLY A 81 31.56 28.81 -39.97
C GLY A 81 31.51 29.26 -41.44
N GLN A 82 30.46 29.98 -41.86
CA GLN A 82 30.35 30.58 -43.20
C GLN A 82 30.49 32.09 -43.16
N LEU A 83 31.12 32.65 -44.20
CA LEU A 83 31.38 34.08 -44.33
C LEU A 83 30.41 34.70 -45.35
N TYR A 84 29.63 35.67 -44.91
CA TYR A 84 28.63 36.37 -45.72
C TYR A 84 29.14 37.77 -46.06
N GLY A 85 28.92 38.23 -47.30
CA GLY A 85 29.38 39.52 -47.81
C GLY A 85 28.25 40.50 -48.16
N GLY A 86 28.53 41.81 -48.17
CA GLY A 86 27.62 42.86 -48.65
C GLY A 86 26.31 42.98 -47.86
N GLU A 87 25.19 43.20 -48.55
CA GLU A 87 23.86 43.35 -47.92
C GLU A 87 23.42 42.09 -47.15
N LEU A 88 23.86 40.92 -47.60
CA LEU A 88 23.54 39.64 -46.96
C LEU A 88 24.25 39.50 -45.61
N ALA A 89 25.44 40.10 -45.45
CA ALA A 89 26.15 40.15 -44.18
C ALA A 89 25.34 40.90 -43.10
N LEU A 90 24.71 42.02 -43.49
CA LEU A 90 23.85 42.80 -42.60
C LEU A 90 22.56 42.06 -42.22
N ALA A 91 21.92 41.40 -43.19
CA ALA A 91 20.74 40.59 -42.94
C ALA A 91 21.03 39.41 -41.99
N GLN A 92 22.15 38.72 -42.20
CA GLN A 92 22.59 37.60 -41.36
C GLN A 92 22.97 38.06 -39.94
N ALA A 93 23.64 39.20 -39.80
CA ALA A 93 23.97 39.77 -38.50
C ALA A 93 22.71 40.20 -37.70
N ARG A 94 21.69 40.75 -38.38
CA ARG A 94 20.39 41.07 -37.76
C ARG A 94 19.64 39.82 -37.31
N GLU A 95 19.66 38.77 -38.12
CA GLU A 95 19.03 37.49 -37.79
C GLU A 95 19.72 36.78 -36.62
N GLU A 96 21.06 36.78 -36.57
CA GLU A 96 21.84 36.26 -35.43
C GLU A 96 21.53 37.06 -34.15
N CYS A 97 21.42 38.39 -34.25
CA CYS A 97 21.01 39.22 -33.12
C CYS A 97 19.61 38.84 -32.59
N ALA A 98 18.63 38.67 -33.48
CA ALA A 98 17.28 38.26 -33.11
C ALA A 98 17.21 36.81 -32.56
N ALA A 99 18.11 35.93 -33.00
CA ALA A 99 18.25 34.59 -32.43
C ALA A 99 18.85 34.63 -31.01
N LEU A 100 19.89 35.44 -30.81
CA LEU A 100 20.52 35.67 -29.50
C LEU A 100 19.55 36.29 -28.49
N ASP A 101 18.63 37.16 -28.93
CA ASP A 101 17.57 37.68 -28.05
C ASP A 101 16.70 36.57 -27.46
N ARG A 102 16.28 35.61 -28.29
CA ARG A 102 15.50 34.45 -27.82
C ARG A 102 16.32 33.55 -26.89
N ASP A 103 17.59 33.34 -27.21
CA ASP A 103 18.48 32.51 -26.40
C ASP A 103 18.82 33.16 -25.05
N ILE A 104 18.94 34.49 -24.97
CA ILE A 104 19.09 35.25 -23.72
C ILE A 104 17.82 35.12 -22.86
N VAL A 105 16.63 35.20 -23.45
CA VAL A 105 15.37 34.98 -22.70
C VAL A 105 15.32 33.57 -22.11
N LEU A 106 15.70 32.55 -22.89
CA LEU A 106 15.78 31.17 -22.40
C LEU A 106 16.85 31.00 -21.32
N ALA A 107 18.03 31.62 -21.46
CA ALA A 107 19.09 31.60 -20.46
C ALA A 107 18.65 32.27 -19.13
N ARG A 108 17.87 33.35 -19.20
CA ARG A 108 17.27 33.98 -18.02
C ARG A 108 16.26 33.08 -17.32
N VAL A 109 15.37 32.43 -18.08
CA VAL A 109 14.44 31.42 -17.51
C VAL A 109 15.21 30.29 -16.85
N ARG A 110 16.26 29.78 -17.53
CA ARG A 110 17.16 28.75 -17.00
C ARG A 110 17.85 29.19 -15.71
N ARG A 111 18.20 30.46 -15.56
CA ARG A 111 18.80 31.01 -14.33
C ARG A 111 17.85 31.05 -13.13
N VAL A 112 16.54 31.09 -13.35
CA VAL A 112 15.53 31.09 -12.27
C VAL A 112 15.26 29.69 -11.72
N LEU A 113 15.54 28.62 -12.48
CA LEU A 113 15.26 27.24 -12.05
C LEU A 113 16.12 26.77 -10.86
N PRO A 114 17.45 26.98 -10.82
CA PRO A 114 18.27 26.50 -9.72
C PRO A 114 17.89 27.04 -8.33
N PRO A 115 17.55 28.35 -8.15
CA PRO A 115 17.01 28.85 -6.87
C PRO A 115 15.73 28.18 -6.45
N VAL A 116 14.85 27.84 -7.39
CA VAL A 116 13.62 27.11 -7.11
C VAL A 116 13.96 25.69 -6.64
N THR A 117 14.88 25.00 -7.32
CA THR A 117 15.42 23.70 -6.89
C THR A 117 15.95 23.77 -5.46
N MET A 118 16.84 24.73 -5.18
CA MET A 118 17.45 24.92 -3.85
C MET A 118 16.42 25.24 -2.76
N ALA A 119 15.49 26.18 -3.03
CA ALA A 119 14.49 26.59 -2.06
C ALA A 119 13.50 25.46 -1.75
N CYS A 120 12.95 24.79 -2.77
CA CYS A 120 12.00 23.71 -2.59
C CYS A 120 12.65 22.49 -1.93
N ALA A 121 13.85 22.09 -2.36
CA ALA A 121 14.56 20.96 -1.76
C ALA A 121 15.04 21.27 -0.33
N GLY A 122 15.48 22.50 -0.05
CA GLY A 122 15.87 22.95 1.28
C GLY A 122 14.70 22.98 2.26
N LEU A 123 13.55 23.53 1.84
CA LEU A 123 12.30 23.50 2.61
C LEU A 123 11.84 22.08 2.86
N LEU A 124 11.93 21.20 1.85
CA LEU A 124 11.60 19.78 1.99
C LEU A 124 12.49 19.09 3.04
N ALA A 125 13.80 19.30 3.00
CA ALA A 125 14.75 18.75 3.97
C ALA A 125 14.44 19.24 5.39
N ALA A 126 14.22 20.55 5.54
CA ALA A 126 13.91 21.17 6.83
C ALA A 126 12.58 20.66 7.42
N LEU A 127 11.52 20.61 6.60
CA LEU A 127 10.22 20.08 7.03
C LEU A 127 10.32 18.62 7.46
N SER A 128 11.04 17.78 6.70
CA SER A 128 11.26 16.38 7.05
C SER A 128 12.04 16.24 8.36
N ALA A 129 13.12 16.99 8.55
CA ALA A 129 13.92 16.95 9.78
C ALA A 129 13.12 17.44 11.00
N LEU A 130 12.35 18.53 10.85
CA LEU A 130 11.46 19.04 11.89
C LEU A 130 10.38 18.03 12.24
N ALA A 131 9.76 17.37 11.25
CA ALA A 131 8.74 16.37 11.50
C ALA A 131 9.29 15.13 12.22
N LEU A 132 10.47 14.65 11.84
CA LEU A 132 11.16 13.55 12.53
C LEU A 132 11.49 13.93 13.98
N GLY A 133 12.09 15.11 14.18
CA GLY A 133 12.43 15.61 15.51
C GLY A 133 11.20 15.81 16.40
N ALA A 134 10.17 16.46 15.88
CA ALA A 134 8.91 16.68 16.56
C ALA A 134 8.26 15.34 16.95
N THR A 135 8.20 14.37 16.04
CA THR A 135 7.67 13.03 16.30
C THR A 135 8.40 12.34 17.45
N ILE A 136 9.74 12.39 17.46
CA ILE A 136 10.54 11.79 18.53
C ILE A 136 10.27 12.47 19.87
N VAL A 137 10.18 13.80 19.89
CA VAL A 137 9.88 14.58 21.11
C VAL A 137 8.47 14.28 21.61
N LEU A 138 7.48 14.32 20.71
CA LEU A 138 6.08 14.01 20.99
C LEU A 138 5.90 12.58 21.49
N ALA A 139 6.54 11.59 20.87
CA ALA A 139 6.48 10.20 21.30
C ALA A 139 7.12 9.99 22.69
N ARG A 140 8.24 10.67 22.98
CA ARG A 140 8.85 10.64 24.32
C ARG A 140 7.97 11.33 25.36
N ALA A 141 7.38 12.47 25.03
CA ALA A 141 6.44 13.16 25.90
C ALA A 141 5.17 12.32 26.13
N ALA A 142 4.67 11.67 25.09
CA ALA A 142 3.53 10.76 25.12
C ALA A 142 3.79 9.57 26.03
N ARG A 143 5.02 9.04 26.10
CA ARG A 143 5.39 8.00 27.08
C ARG A 143 5.40 8.48 28.53
N ARG A 144 5.65 9.77 28.78
CA ARG A 144 5.73 10.34 30.15
C ARG A 144 4.37 10.79 30.68
N SER A 145 3.46 11.19 29.79
CA SER A 145 2.12 11.63 30.18
C SER A 145 1.08 11.17 29.18
N ARG A 146 0.00 10.57 29.71
CA ARG A 146 -1.18 10.16 28.95
C ARG A 146 -1.85 11.33 28.24
N GLU A 147 -1.92 12.49 28.89
CA GLU A 147 -2.49 13.69 28.30
C GLU A 147 -1.66 14.15 27.09
N MET A 148 -0.34 13.96 27.15
CA MET A 148 0.55 14.25 26.02
C MET A 148 0.44 13.24 24.89
N LEU A 149 0.08 11.99 25.18
CA LEU A 149 -0.26 11.01 24.13
C LEU A 149 -1.50 11.46 23.35
N ILE A 150 -2.58 11.85 24.04
CA ILE A 150 -3.82 12.34 23.41
C ILE A 150 -3.55 13.62 22.61
N ARG A 151 -2.96 14.64 23.24
CA ARG A 151 -2.66 15.93 22.59
C ARG A 151 -1.68 15.76 21.42
N GLY A 152 -0.67 14.91 21.58
CA GLY A 152 0.34 14.68 20.55
C GLY A 152 -0.22 13.95 19.33
N PHE A 153 -1.11 12.98 19.55
CA PHE A 153 -1.80 12.29 18.47
C PHE A 153 -2.77 13.21 17.72
N ASP A 154 -3.53 14.04 18.43
CA ASP A 154 -4.39 15.06 17.82
C ASP A 154 -3.61 16.11 17.01
N ALA A 155 -2.40 16.46 17.46
CA ALA A 155 -1.50 17.32 16.71
C ALA A 155 -1.06 16.64 15.40
N ILE A 156 -0.60 15.38 15.48
CA ILE A 156 -0.16 14.59 14.33
C ILE A 156 -1.29 14.38 13.33
N ARG A 157 -2.48 14.02 13.80
CA ARG A 157 -3.67 13.84 12.95
C ARG A 157 -3.95 15.07 12.10
N ARG A 158 -3.83 16.26 12.69
CA ARG A 158 -4.04 17.53 11.99
C ARG A 158 -2.87 17.93 11.09
N SER A 159 -1.64 17.66 11.50
CA SER A 159 -0.43 18.11 10.79
C SER A 159 0.03 17.15 9.69
N LEU A 160 -0.29 15.86 9.78
CA LEU A 160 0.25 14.82 8.90
C LEU A 160 -0.26 14.96 7.45
N PRO A 161 -1.57 15.13 7.15
CA PRO A 161 -2.03 15.35 5.78
C PRO A 161 -1.42 16.58 5.08
N PRO A 162 -1.38 17.78 5.70
CA PRO A 162 -0.75 18.94 5.05
C PRO A 162 0.77 18.79 4.93
N LEU A 163 1.43 18.12 5.87
CA LEU A 163 2.87 17.85 5.77
C LEU A 163 3.20 16.95 4.58
N MET A 164 2.45 15.86 4.38
CA MET A 164 2.61 15.00 3.21
C MET A 164 2.37 15.75 1.91
N ALA A 165 1.34 16.59 1.88
CA ALA A 165 1.04 17.42 0.71
C ALA A 165 2.21 18.35 0.37
N ALA A 166 2.75 19.03 1.38
CA ALA A 166 3.93 19.87 1.22
C ALA A 166 5.13 19.07 0.72
N GLN A 167 5.39 17.88 1.27
CA GLN A 167 6.52 17.04 0.85
C GLN A 167 6.42 16.63 -0.63
N VAL A 168 5.25 16.19 -1.07
CA VAL A 168 5.03 15.78 -2.47
C VAL A 168 5.15 16.98 -3.42
N LEU A 169 4.56 18.13 -3.07
CA LEU A 169 4.60 19.33 -3.91
C LEU A 169 6.00 19.94 -4.00
N LEU A 170 6.70 20.08 -2.87
CA LEU A 170 8.07 20.61 -2.83
C LEU A 170 9.05 19.67 -3.53
N GLY A 171 8.91 18.35 -3.33
CA GLY A 171 9.73 17.35 -4.00
C GLY A 171 9.53 17.35 -5.51
N ALA A 172 8.28 17.43 -5.97
CA ALA A 172 7.97 17.55 -7.40
C ALA A 172 8.52 18.84 -7.99
N ALA A 173 8.31 19.99 -7.32
CA ALA A 173 8.82 21.27 -7.79
C ALA A 173 10.36 21.29 -7.90
N ALA A 174 11.06 20.77 -6.89
CA ALA A 174 12.52 20.69 -6.91
C ALA A 174 13.03 19.77 -8.03
N PHE A 175 12.44 18.59 -8.17
CA PHE A 175 12.82 17.64 -9.22
C PHE A 175 12.62 18.22 -10.62
N TRP A 176 11.47 18.83 -10.89
CA TRP A 176 11.18 19.38 -12.21
C TRP A 176 11.93 20.66 -12.54
N ALA A 177 12.27 21.47 -11.54
CA ALA A 177 13.14 22.63 -11.74
C ALA A 177 14.55 22.17 -12.17
N ALA A 178 15.12 21.15 -11.51
CA ALA A 178 16.41 20.56 -11.88
C ALA A 178 16.38 19.91 -13.28
N VAL A 179 15.39 19.07 -13.55
CA VAL A 179 15.23 18.45 -14.90
C VAL A 179 15.02 19.52 -15.98
N GLY A 180 14.24 20.55 -15.67
CA GLY A 180 14.03 21.69 -16.55
C GLY A 180 15.36 22.33 -16.94
N PHE A 181 16.23 22.63 -15.96
CA PHE A 181 17.52 23.26 -16.19
C PHE A 181 18.39 22.53 -17.22
N GLU A 182 18.49 21.20 -17.09
CA GLU A 182 19.28 20.36 -18.00
C GLU A 182 18.64 20.24 -19.39
N ALA A 183 17.30 20.21 -19.47
CA ALA A 183 16.59 20.17 -20.74
C ALA A 183 16.83 21.40 -21.63
N PHE A 184 17.22 22.55 -21.04
CA PHE A 184 17.55 23.78 -21.76
C PHE A 184 18.96 23.82 -22.37
N GLU A 185 19.83 22.82 -22.13
CA GLU A 185 21.25 22.85 -22.55
C GLU A 185 21.57 22.16 -23.88
N ILE A 186 20.64 21.42 -24.49
CA ILE A 186 20.92 20.59 -25.66
C ILE A 186 21.47 21.44 -26.84
N PRO A 187 22.75 21.26 -27.26
CA PRO A 187 23.42 22.15 -28.21
C PRO A 187 22.84 22.10 -29.63
N ASN A 188 22.74 23.28 -30.25
CA ASN A 188 22.31 23.49 -31.62
C ASN A 188 23.49 23.39 -32.59
N THR A 189 23.53 22.33 -33.41
CA THR A 189 24.25 22.38 -34.70
C THR A 189 23.46 21.78 -35.86
N HIS A 190 22.46 20.92 -35.61
CA HIS A 190 21.70 20.26 -36.70
C HIS A 190 20.16 20.20 -36.54
N TYR A 191 19.57 20.63 -35.41
CA TYR A 191 18.14 20.40 -35.09
C TYR A 191 17.37 21.62 -34.56
N ALA A 192 17.77 22.84 -34.94
CA ALA A 192 17.19 24.08 -34.41
C ALA A 192 15.65 24.21 -34.56
N ALA A 193 15.06 23.57 -35.58
CA ALA A 193 13.61 23.54 -35.80
C ALA A 193 12.82 22.70 -34.77
N PHE A 194 13.46 21.74 -34.09
CA PHE A 194 12.79 20.81 -33.15
C PHE A 194 12.74 21.34 -31.70
N ARG A 195 13.52 22.38 -31.38
CA ARG A 195 13.66 22.96 -30.04
C ARG A 195 12.34 23.43 -29.37
N PRO A 196 11.43 24.18 -30.03
CA PRO A 196 10.18 24.61 -29.40
C PRO A 196 9.26 23.43 -29.04
N TYR A 197 9.27 22.35 -29.85
CA TYR A 197 8.50 21.14 -29.59
C TYR A 197 9.03 20.36 -28.38
N LEU A 198 10.37 20.31 -28.22
CA LEU A 198 11.00 19.69 -27.04
C LEU A 198 10.65 20.46 -25.75
N PHE A 199 10.70 21.79 -25.78
CA PHE A 199 10.30 22.61 -24.63
C PHE A 199 8.83 22.47 -24.28
N MET A 200 7.94 22.43 -25.28
CA MET A 200 6.52 22.17 -25.07
C MET A 200 6.28 20.78 -24.45
N MET A 201 7.01 19.76 -24.89
CA MET A 201 6.90 18.40 -24.33
C MET A 201 7.38 18.32 -22.88
N VAL A 202 8.51 18.98 -22.55
CA VAL A 202 9.02 19.07 -21.17
C VAL A 202 8.05 19.86 -20.29
N ALA A 203 7.53 21.00 -20.76
CA ALA A 203 6.54 21.79 -20.04
C ALA A 203 5.23 21.00 -19.80
N LEU A 204 4.78 20.22 -20.78
CA LEU A 204 3.61 19.35 -20.64
C LEU A 204 3.86 18.21 -19.64
N ALA A 205 5.07 17.63 -19.62
CA ALA A 205 5.46 16.61 -18.65
C ALA A 205 5.51 17.17 -17.21
N ILE A 206 6.03 18.39 -17.04
CA ILE A 206 6.03 19.13 -15.77
C ILE A 206 4.58 19.44 -15.33
N GLY A 207 3.75 19.93 -16.25
CA GLY A 207 2.34 20.23 -15.96
C GLY A 207 1.53 18.99 -15.58
N ALA A 208 1.70 17.88 -16.33
CA ALA A 208 1.01 16.63 -16.07
C ALA A 208 1.42 16.00 -14.73
N SER A 209 2.69 16.09 -14.34
CA SER A 209 3.20 15.57 -13.08
C SER A 209 2.85 16.44 -11.87
N LEU A 210 2.79 17.76 -12.02
CA LEU A 210 2.27 18.65 -10.98
C LEU A 210 0.76 18.45 -10.78
N TRP A 211 0.02 18.22 -11.87
CA TRP A 211 -1.39 17.87 -11.83
C TRP A 211 -1.65 16.51 -11.15
N THR A 212 -0.82 15.50 -11.40
CA THR A 212 -0.93 14.22 -10.67
C THR A 212 -0.57 14.38 -9.21
N ALA A 213 0.45 15.15 -8.85
CA ALA A 213 0.78 15.49 -7.46
C ALA A 213 -0.41 16.14 -6.74
N ILE A 214 -1.06 17.14 -7.36
CA ILE A 214 -2.25 17.81 -6.81
C ILE A 214 -3.41 16.82 -6.63
N LYS A 215 -3.68 15.97 -7.64
CA LYS A 215 -4.74 14.94 -7.52
C LYS A 215 -4.44 13.91 -6.44
N THR A 216 -3.18 13.51 -6.27
CA THR A 216 -2.76 12.60 -5.20
C THR A 216 -2.97 13.25 -3.84
N VAL A 217 -2.60 14.52 -3.67
CA VAL A 217 -2.88 15.29 -2.44
C VAL A 217 -4.39 15.41 -2.18
N ALA A 218 -5.19 15.67 -3.21
CA ALA A 218 -6.64 15.73 -3.07
C ALA A 218 -7.25 14.37 -2.67
N ARG A 219 -6.71 13.25 -3.19
CA ARG A 219 -7.09 11.90 -2.76
C ARG A 219 -6.67 11.62 -1.32
N LEU A 220 -5.45 11.96 -0.92
CA LEU A 220 -4.95 11.82 0.44
C LEU A 220 -5.75 12.67 1.45
N ARG A 221 -6.26 13.84 1.06
CA ARG A 221 -7.17 14.63 1.90
C ARG A 221 -8.55 13.98 2.06
N ARG A 222 -9.04 13.29 1.04
CA ARG A 222 -10.29 12.49 1.12
C ARG A 222 -10.10 11.24 1.99
N LEU A 223 -8.88 10.74 2.08
CA LEU A 223 -8.47 9.74 3.07
C LEU A 223 -8.40 10.30 4.51
N GLY A 224 -8.65 11.59 4.72
CA GLY A 224 -8.88 12.16 6.05
C GLY A 224 -10.02 11.47 6.82
N GLY A 225 -10.99 10.89 6.12
CA GLY A 225 -12.04 10.05 6.72
C GLY A 225 -11.55 8.72 7.28
N LEU A 226 -10.31 8.28 7.01
CA LEU A 226 -9.69 7.13 7.67
C LEU A 226 -9.40 7.39 9.16
N PHE A 227 -9.36 8.66 9.55
CA PHE A 227 -9.20 9.10 10.94
C PHE A 227 -10.55 9.34 11.63
N ASP A 228 -11.68 9.14 10.92
CA ASP A 228 -12.99 9.25 11.54
C ASP A 228 -13.28 7.96 12.33
N PRO A 229 -13.81 8.07 13.57
CA PRO A 229 -14.20 6.90 14.35
C PRO A 229 -15.32 6.14 13.63
N VAL A 230 -15.02 4.96 13.10
CA VAL A 230 -16.07 4.01 12.69
C VAL A 230 -16.59 3.32 13.95
N PRO A 231 -17.91 3.32 14.23
CA PRO A 231 -18.47 2.60 15.36
C PRO A 231 -18.09 1.13 15.27
N PHE A 232 -17.56 0.57 16.37
CA PHE A 232 -17.27 -0.86 16.43
C PHE A 232 -18.59 -1.63 16.44
N THR A 233 -18.73 -2.60 15.54
CA THR A 233 -19.88 -3.51 15.49
C THR A 233 -19.59 -4.76 16.29
N LEU A 234 -20.54 -5.16 17.14
CA LEU A 234 -20.40 -6.27 18.07
C LEU A 234 -21.56 -7.25 17.90
N ALA A 235 -21.25 -8.53 17.66
CA ALA A 235 -22.24 -9.59 17.69
C ALA A 235 -22.65 -9.88 19.14
N GLY A 236 -23.89 -9.56 19.50
CA GLY A 236 -24.37 -9.72 20.86
C GLY A 236 -25.74 -9.08 21.10
N ARG A 237 -26.30 -9.35 22.28
CA ARG A 237 -27.61 -8.86 22.71
C ARG A 237 -27.48 -8.05 23.99
N SER A 238 -28.12 -6.89 24.02
CA SER A 238 -28.28 -6.11 25.25
C SER A 238 -29.23 -6.83 26.19
N LEU A 239 -28.89 -6.90 27.47
CA LEU A 239 -29.70 -7.50 28.51
C LEU A 239 -30.45 -6.43 29.30
N SER A 240 -31.74 -6.65 29.51
CA SER A 240 -32.50 -5.87 30.47
C SER A 240 -32.22 -6.34 31.91
N ARG A 241 -32.62 -5.54 32.90
CA ARG A 241 -32.46 -5.89 34.32
C ARG A 241 -33.30 -7.10 34.72
N GLU A 242 -34.43 -7.30 34.05
CA GLU A 242 -35.34 -8.43 34.25
C GLU A 242 -34.79 -9.72 33.62
N ALA A 243 -34.07 -9.61 32.50
CA ALA A 243 -33.49 -10.77 31.82
C ALA A 243 -32.31 -11.39 32.59
N ALA A 244 -31.55 -10.57 33.31
CA ALA A 244 -30.36 -11.02 34.06
C ALA A 244 -30.23 -10.36 35.45
N PRO A 245 -31.21 -10.58 36.36
CA PRO A 245 -31.26 -9.87 37.64
C PRO A 245 -30.09 -10.20 38.57
N GLY A 246 -29.56 -11.44 38.50
CA GLY A 246 -28.39 -11.84 39.26
C GLY A 246 -27.12 -11.15 38.75
N LEU A 247 -26.96 -11.09 37.43
CA LEU A 247 -25.83 -10.42 36.78
C LEU A 247 -25.83 -8.92 37.07
N TRP A 248 -26.97 -8.25 36.95
CA TRP A 248 -27.06 -6.81 37.25
C TRP A 248 -26.76 -6.50 38.72
N ARG A 249 -27.24 -7.33 39.67
CA ARG A 249 -26.86 -7.18 41.08
C ARG A 249 -25.36 -7.35 41.31
N LEU A 250 -24.73 -8.30 40.62
CA LEU A 250 -23.28 -8.50 40.69
C LEU A 250 -22.53 -7.27 40.17
N VAL A 251 -22.87 -6.81 38.96
CA VAL A 251 -22.22 -5.67 38.31
C VAL A 251 -22.40 -4.38 39.11
N ASP A 252 -23.64 -4.06 39.54
CA ASP A 252 -23.92 -2.85 40.33
C ASP A 252 -23.25 -2.91 41.71
N GLY A 253 -23.22 -4.10 42.34
CA GLY A 253 -22.57 -4.32 43.62
C GLY A 253 -21.05 -4.13 43.53
N LEU A 254 -20.41 -4.67 42.50
CA LEU A 254 -18.97 -4.48 42.25
C LEU A 254 -18.66 -3.02 41.91
N ALA A 255 -19.45 -2.37 41.05
CA ALA A 255 -19.28 -0.96 40.70
C ALA A 255 -19.35 -0.06 41.94
N THR A 256 -20.34 -0.30 42.81
CA THR A 256 -20.52 0.42 44.08
C THR A 256 -19.32 0.25 45.01
N ARG A 257 -18.84 -0.99 45.18
CA ARG A 257 -17.70 -1.28 46.07
C ARG A 257 -16.36 -0.74 45.53
N LEU A 258 -16.21 -0.67 44.21
CA LEU A 258 -15.05 -0.04 43.54
C LEU A 258 -15.14 1.49 43.53
N GLY A 259 -16.29 2.07 43.87
CA GLY A 259 -16.52 3.51 43.76
C GLY A 259 -16.53 4.03 42.32
N VAL A 260 -16.84 3.17 41.34
CA VAL A 260 -16.98 3.55 39.92
C VAL A 260 -18.45 3.73 39.57
N SER A 261 -18.73 4.59 38.59
CA SER A 261 -20.12 4.78 38.17
C SER A 261 -20.63 3.56 37.38
N GLN A 262 -21.91 3.24 37.58
CA GLN A 262 -22.57 2.04 37.04
C GLN A 262 -22.56 1.99 35.51
N VAL A 263 -22.63 0.79 34.94
CA VAL A 263 -22.75 0.62 33.49
C VAL A 263 -24.15 0.97 33.02
N ASP A 264 -24.24 1.59 31.85
CA ASP A 264 -25.49 1.99 31.22
C ASP A 264 -26.11 0.81 30.46
N ALA A 265 -25.29 -0.11 29.93
CA ALA A 265 -25.73 -1.32 29.25
C ALA A 265 -24.84 -2.54 29.55
N VAL A 266 -25.45 -3.72 29.58
CA VAL A 266 -24.76 -5.02 29.63
C VAL A 266 -25.09 -5.79 28.36
N VAL A 267 -24.07 -6.21 27.62
CA VAL A 267 -24.19 -6.98 26.38
C VAL A 267 -23.59 -8.36 26.58
N VAL A 268 -24.28 -9.39 26.10
CA VAL A 268 -23.74 -10.75 26.04
C VAL A 268 -23.62 -11.24 24.61
N GLY A 269 -22.59 -12.02 24.33
CA GLY A 269 -22.36 -12.63 23.03
C GLY A 269 -21.58 -13.94 23.17
N LEU A 270 -21.33 -14.60 22.04
CA LEU A 270 -20.53 -15.82 22.02
C LEU A 270 -19.03 -15.55 21.88
N SER A 271 -18.66 -14.42 21.29
CA SER A 271 -17.26 -14.04 21.08
C SER A 271 -16.52 -13.99 22.42
N PRO A 272 -15.31 -14.56 22.51
CA PRO A 272 -14.57 -14.63 23.77
C PRO A 272 -14.02 -13.26 24.17
N GLY A 273 -13.69 -13.13 25.45
CA GLY A 273 -13.08 -11.93 26.04
C GLY A 273 -14.10 -11.02 26.72
N PHE A 274 -13.81 -10.63 27.95
CA PHE A 274 -14.56 -9.61 28.67
C PHE A 274 -13.99 -8.25 28.27
N PHE A 275 -14.85 -7.23 28.15
CA PHE A 275 -14.38 -5.86 27.95
C PHE A 275 -15.42 -4.84 28.37
N VAL A 276 -14.95 -3.63 28.63
CA VAL A 276 -15.80 -2.44 28.76
C VAL A 276 -15.52 -1.41 27.67
N SER A 277 -16.54 -0.63 27.33
CA SER A 277 -16.44 0.45 26.35
C SER A 277 -17.31 1.64 26.76
N ASP A 278 -16.83 2.85 26.48
CA ASP A 278 -17.63 4.10 26.51
C ASP A 278 -17.87 4.66 25.09
N ALA A 279 -17.42 3.95 24.06
CA ALA A 279 -17.72 4.28 22.68
C ALA A 279 -19.08 3.71 22.28
N ALA A 280 -19.76 4.37 21.33
CA ALA A 280 -20.99 3.86 20.76
C ALA A 280 -20.73 2.52 20.03
N ILE A 281 -21.55 1.51 20.36
CA ILE A 281 -21.45 0.16 19.81
C ILE A 281 -22.67 -0.10 18.94
N GLY A 282 -22.45 -0.54 17.70
CA GLY A 282 -23.51 -1.11 16.87
C GLY A 282 -23.67 -2.59 17.19
N LEU A 283 -24.82 -3.02 17.69
CA LEU A 283 -25.07 -4.44 17.92
C LEU A 283 -25.42 -5.16 16.63
N GLN A 284 -25.13 -6.46 16.59
CA GLN A 284 -25.61 -7.37 15.55
C GLN A 284 -26.11 -8.67 16.21
N PRO A 285 -27.23 -9.25 15.74
CA PRO A 285 -28.06 -8.78 14.63
C PRO A 285 -29.05 -7.66 15.03
N GLY A 286 -29.25 -6.74 14.09
CA GLY A 286 -30.17 -5.60 14.20
C GLY A 286 -29.42 -4.30 14.45
N ASP A 287 -29.64 -3.27 13.62
CA ASP A 287 -28.97 -1.95 13.64
C ASP A 287 -29.33 -1.10 14.88
N HIS A 288 -29.24 -1.70 16.06
CA HIS A 288 -29.41 -1.02 17.33
C HIS A 288 -28.06 -0.51 17.81
N ARG A 289 -28.01 0.79 18.11
CA ARG A 289 -26.82 1.46 18.63
C ARG A 289 -26.98 1.68 20.12
N ILE A 290 -26.02 1.18 20.89
CA ILE A 290 -25.89 1.43 22.32
C ILE A 290 -24.95 2.61 22.53
N GLU A 291 -25.36 3.52 23.40
CA GLU A 291 -24.55 4.66 23.84
C GLU A 291 -24.31 4.56 25.35
N GLY A 292 -23.19 5.14 25.80
CA GLY A 292 -22.77 5.09 27.20
C GLY A 292 -21.87 3.89 27.53
N ARG A 293 -21.69 3.67 28.82
CA ARG A 293 -20.77 2.68 29.38
C ARG A 293 -21.37 1.30 29.26
N THR A 294 -20.74 0.49 28.42
CA THR A 294 -21.18 -0.86 28.10
C THR A 294 -20.19 -1.87 28.67
N LEU A 295 -20.70 -2.90 29.34
CA LEU A 295 -19.94 -4.11 29.70
C LEU A 295 -20.33 -5.25 28.77
N TYR A 296 -19.35 -5.87 28.13
CA TYR A 296 -19.54 -7.09 27.36
C TYR A 296 -19.10 -8.32 28.16
N LEU A 297 -19.94 -9.36 28.20
CA LEU A 297 -19.60 -10.64 28.79
C LEU A 297 -19.75 -11.79 27.76
N PRO A 298 -18.71 -12.63 27.60
CA PRO A 298 -18.78 -13.83 26.79
C PRO A 298 -19.64 -14.89 27.48
N MET A 299 -20.81 -15.19 26.91
CA MET A 299 -21.74 -16.20 27.43
C MET A 299 -21.10 -17.59 27.50
N THR A 300 -20.17 -17.88 26.59
CA THR A 300 -19.38 -19.12 26.51
C THR A 300 -18.41 -19.32 27.67
N SER A 301 -17.94 -18.23 28.31
CA SER A 301 -16.98 -18.33 29.42
C SER A 301 -17.65 -18.39 30.79
N LEU A 302 -18.85 -17.81 30.97
CA LEU A 302 -19.51 -17.71 32.28
C LEU A 302 -19.72 -19.06 33.00
N PRO A 303 -20.15 -20.16 32.34
CA PRO A 303 -20.30 -21.46 33.00
C PRO A 303 -18.97 -22.06 33.47
N LEU A 304 -17.89 -21.74 32.77
CA LEU A 304 -16.56 -22.29 33.00
C LEU A 304 -15.82 -21.59 34.14
N LEU A 305 -16.31 -20.44 34.61
CA LEU A 305 -15.70 -19.63 35.65
C LEU A 305 -16.41 -19.81 37.00
N ARG A 306 -15.66 -19.68 38.08
CA ARG A 306 -16.19 -19.58 39.44
C ARG A 306 -16.79 -18.21 39.71
N ALA A 307 -17.72 -18.14 40.67
CA ALA A 307 -18.37 -16.87 41.01
C ALA A 307 -17.36 -15.80 41.44
N ASP A 308 -16.31 -16.19 42.17
CA ASP A 308 -15.21 -15.33 42.58
C ASP A 308 -14.28 -14.96 41.40
N GLU A 309 -14.04 -15.86 40.46
CA GLU A 309 -13.29 -15.59 39.22
C GLU A 309 -14.04 -14.61 38.31
N THR A 310 -15.34 -14.85 38.06
CA THR A 310 -16.22 -13.93 37.32
C THR A 310 -16.27 -12.57 37.99
N SER A 311 -16.36 -12.53 39.33
CA SER A 311 -16.33 -11.27 40.07
C SER A 311 -15.01 -10.53 39.90
N ALA A 312 -13.88 -11.25 39.92
CA ALA A 312 -12.55 -10.65 39.73
C ALA A 312 -12.38 -10.07 38.32
N ILE A 313 -12.82 -10.79 37.29
CA ILE A 313 -12.78 -10.32 35.90
C ILE A 313 -13.69 -9.11 35.74
N VAL A 314 -14.95 -9.17 36.18
CA VAL A 314 -15.88 -8.04 36.07
C VAL A 314 -15.38 -6.84 36.87
N ALA A 315 -14.80 -7.03 38.06
CA ALA A 315 -14.20 -5.95 38.83
C ALA A 315 -13.00 -5.31 38.11
N HIS A 316 -12.14 -6.12 37.48
CA HIS A 316 -11.06 -5.63 36.63
C HIS A 316 -11.59 -4.80 35.46
N GLU A 317 -12.59 -5.30 34.74
CA GLU A 317 -13.20 -4.57 33.63
C GLU A 317 -13.84 -3.26 34.09
N LEU A 318 -14.58 -3.27 35.21
CA LEU A 318 -15.17 -2.05 35.78
C LEU A 318 -14.13 -1.06 36.27
N ALA A 319 -12.96 -1.52 36.72
CA ALA A 319 -11.86 -0.65 37.13
C ALA A 319 -11.30 0.19 35.96
N HIS A 320 -11.48 -0.25 34.72
CA HIS A 320 -11.21 0.59 33.55
C HIS A 320 -12.11 1.83 33.47
N PHE A 321 -13.22 1.91 34.22
CA PHE A 321 -13.98 3.17 34.34
C PHE A 321 -13.44 4.12 35.41
N ALA A 322 -12.67 3.62 36.40
CA ALA A 322 -12.12 4.44 37.50
C ALA A 322 -10.98 5.37 37.07
N GLY A 323 -10.17 4.95 36.09
CA GLY A 323 -8.83 5.50 35.82
C GLY A 323 -8.73 6.72 34.90
N GLY A 324 -9.80 7.50 34.68
CA GLY A 324 -9.79 8.59 33.68
C GLY A 324 -9.64 8.09 32.23
N ASP A 325 -10.04 6.83 32.02
CA ASP A 325 -9.84 6.03 30.80
C ASP A 325 -10.83 6.36 29.67
N LEU A 326 -11.92 7.06 29.98
CA LEU A 326 -13.00 7.37 29.05
C LEU A 326 -12.48 8.18 27.87
N ASP A 327 -11.73 9.27 28.09
CA ASP A 327 -11.23 10.12 26.99
C ASP A 327 -10.23 9.42 26.08
N TYR A 328 -9.39 8.56 26.63
CA TYR A 328 -8.42 7.79 25.86
C TYR A 328 -9.11 6.71 25.02
N SER A 329 -10.00 5.92 25.62
CA SER A 329 -10.72 4.86 24.92
C SER A 329 -11.76 5.41 23.94
N ARG A 330 -12.37 6.57 24.23
CA ARG A 330 -13.38 7.22 23.39
C ARG A 330 -12.79 8.03 22.24
N ARG A 331 -11.69 8.76 22.46
CA ARG A 331 -11.16 9.72 21.48
C ARG A 331 -9.92 9.21 20.77
N PHE A 332 -9.05 8.46 21.44
CA PHE A 332 -7.76 8.04 20.88
C PHE A 332 -7.83 6.66 20.21
N MET A 333 -8.33 5.63 20.90
CA MET A 333 -8.30 4.24 20.40
C MET A 333 -9.01 4.00 19.07
N PRO A 334 -10.24 4.52 18.81
CA PRO A 334 -10.93 4.28 17.54
C PRO A 334 -10.18 4.89 16.35
N ILE A 335 -9.57 6.06 16.56
CA ILE A 335 -8.79 6.76 15.54
C ILE A 335 -7.47 6.03 15.29
N TYR A 336 -6.75 5.65 16.35
CA TYR A 336 -5.52 4.87 16.24
C TYR A 336 -5.74 3.55 15.51
N ALA A 337 -6.83 2.83 15.82
CA ALA A 337 -7.22 1.61 15.12
C ALA A 337 -7.60 1.88 13.64
N GLY A 338 -8.26 3.00 13.36
CA GLY A 338 -8.56 3.45 11.98
C GLY A 338 -7.30 3.66 11.15
N VAL A 339 -6.28 4.30 11.74
CA VAL A 339 -4.99 4.53 11.06
C VAL A 339 -4.27 3.22 10.76
N GLN A 340 -4.21 2.31 11.74
CA GLN A 340 -3.61 0.98 11.58
C GLN A 340 -4.30 0.19 10.45
N ARG A 341 -5.65 0.14 10.43
CA ARG A 341 -6.40 -0.52 9.35
C ARG A 341 -6.13 0.09 7.97
N SER A 342 -5.79 1.37 7.93
CA SER A 342 -5.57 2.10 6.69
C SER A 342 -4.12 2.10 6.18
N GLN A 343 -3.21 1.45 6.91
CA GLN A 343 -1.79 1.38 6.56
C GLN A 343 -1.58 0.82 5.15
N ASP A 344 -2.33 -0.22 4.78
CA ASP A 344 -2.26 -0.80 3.43
C ASP A 344 -2.80 0.14 2.36
N ALA A 345 -3.82 0.94 2.66
CA ALA A 345 -4.33 1.95 1.74
C ALA A 345 -3.30 3.07 1.52
N ILE A 346 -2.59 3.48 2.58
CA ILE A 346 -1.52 4.48 2.53
C ILE A 346 -0.32 3.96 1.72
N VAL A 347 0.09 2.71 1.97
CA VAL A 347 1.18 2.06 1.21
C VAL A 347 0.79 1.93 -0.25
N ARG A 348 -0.42 1.42 -0.55
CA ARG A 348 -0.94 1.32 -1.93
C ARG A 348 -1.05 2.68 -2.63
N ALA A 349 -1.40 3.75 -1.92
CA ALA A 349 -1.42 5.10 -2.47
C ALA A 349 -0.01 5.64 -2.83
N GLY A 350 1.04 5.15 -2.18
CA GLY A 350 2.44 5.47 -2.47
C GLY A 350 3.08 4.66 -3.59
N VAL A 351 2.41 3.59 -4.03
CA VAL A 351 2.87 2.70 -5.09
C VAL A 351 2.47 3.27 -6.45
N THR A 352 3.43 3.38 -7.36
CA THR A 352 3.17 3.74 -8.76
C THR A 352 2.36 2.65 -9.47
N ARG A 353 1.80 2.96 -10.64
CA ARG A 353 1.21 1.95 -11.56
C ARG A 353 2.15 0.77 -11.87
N GLN A 354 3.44 0.90 -11.58
CA GLN A 354 4.51 -0.07 -11.81
C GLN A 354 4.86 -0.89 -10.54
N GLY A 355 3.99 -0.94 -9.54
CA GLY A 355 4.22 -1.70 -8.29
C GLY A 355 5.38 -1.18 -7.42
N THR A 356 6.09 -0.15 -7.88
CA THR A 356 7.26 0.43 -7.20
C THR A 356 6.83 1.68 -6.46
N LEU A 357 7.32 1.90 -5.23
CA LEU A 357 7.05 3.13 -4.51
C LEU A 357 7.57 4.34 -5.34
N SER A 358 6.70 5.33 -5.57
CA SER A 358 7.06 6.53 -6.35
C SER A 358 8.16 7.31 -5.62
N LEU A 359 9.30 7.58 -6.27
CA LEU A 359 10.40 8.36 -5.65
C LEU A 359 9.93 9.70 -5.04
N LEU A 360 8.87 10.29 -5.57
CA LEU A 360 8.27 11.53 -5.07
C LEU A 360 7.36 11.34 -3.83
N ILE A 361 6.84 10.14 -3.59
CA ILE A 361 5.87 9.83 -2.53
C ILE A 361 6.49 8.95 -1.42
N VAL A 362 7.54 8.18 -1.73
CA VAL A 362 8.29 7.33 -0.78
C VAL A 362 8.63 8.07 0.52
N PRO A 363 9.17 9.30 0.50
CA PRO A 363 9.55 9.99 1.73
C PRO A 363 8.34 10.26 2.64
N ALA A 364 7.21 10.65 2.05
CA ALA A 364 5.99 10.96 2.79
C ALA A 364 5.37 9.70 3.42
N VAL A 365 5.32 8.58 2.69
CA VAL A 365 4.79 7.31 3.21
C VAL A 365 5.67 6.76 4.34
N ARG A 366 7.00 6.79 4.18
CA ARG A 366 7.93 6.32 5.20
C ARG A 366 7.84 7.16 6.49
N LEU A 367 7.64 8.47 6.35
CA LEU A 367 7.47 9.34 7.51
C LEU A 367 6.21 8.98 8.32
N ILE A 368 5.09 8.65 7.66
CA ILE A 368 3.86 8.21 8.36
C ILE A 368 4.10 6.92 9.14
N LEU A 369 4.69 5.92 8.47
CA LEU A 369 4.97 4.63 9.10
C LEU A 369 5.87 4.81 10.32
N PHE A 370 6.88 5.67 10.21
CA PHE A 370 7.73 6.03 11.33
C PHE A 370 6.95 6.71 12.46
N VAL A 371 6.07 7.66 12.14
CA VAL A 371 5.25 8.34 13.16
C VAL A 371 4.37 7.34 13.90
N MET A 372 3.75 6.40 13.17
CA MET A 372 2.92 5.36 13.78
C MET A 372 3.74 4.45 14.70
N GLU A 373 4.83 3.88 14.19
CA GLU A 373 5.73 3.02 14.96
C GLU A 373 6.20 3.68 16.27
N ARG A 374 6.46 5.00 16.26
CA ARG A 374 6.87 5.72 17.48
C ARG A 374 5.74 5.89 18.49
N PHE A 375 4.52 6.07 18.03
CA PHE A 375 3.35 6.16 18.91
C PHE A 375 2.92 4.79 19.44
N ASP A 376 3.12 3.72 18.67
CA ASP A 376 2.83 2.34 19.08
C ASP A 376 3.50 1.99 20.42
N HIS A 377 4.78 2.34 20.59
CA HIS A 377 5.45 2.12 21.87
C HIS A 377 4.85 2.88 23.05
N ALA A 378 4.32 4.09 22.82
CA ALA A 378 3.66 4.86 23.86
C ALA A 378 2.29 4.26 24.21
N VAL A 379 1.53 3.84 23.21
CA VAL A 379 0.26 3.12 23.38
C VAL A 379 0.47 1.83 24.17
N GLN A 380 1.44 1.00 23.78
CA GLN A 380 1.77 -0.24 24.47
C GLN A 380 2.20 0.01 25.92
N HIS A 381 2.99 1.07 26.18
CA HIS A 381 3.39 1.42 27.54
C HIS A 381 2.18 1.75 28.42
N TRP A 382 1.29 2.62 27.95
CA TRP A 382 0.10 2.99 28.71
C TRP A 382 -0.94 1.88 28.79
N SER A 383 -1.02 0.99 27.80
CA SER A 383 -1.82 -0.24 27.88
C SER A 383 -1.39 -1.09 29.08
N ARG A 384 -0.10 -1.40 29.20
CA ARG A 384 0.43 -2.16 30.35
C ARG A 384 0.18 -1.49 31.69
N VAL A 385 0.41 -0.17 31.78
CA VAL A 385 0.16 0.58 33.02
C VAL A 385 -1.31 0.51 33.43
N ARG A 386 -2.24 0.60 32.46
CA ARG A 386 -3.69 0.53 32.70
C ARG A 386 -4.14 -0.85 33.17
N GLU A 387 -3.65 -1.91 32.53
CA GLU A 387 -3.96 -3.29 32.91
C GLU A 387 -3.52 -3.60 34.35
N LEU A 388 -2.29 -3.23 34.72
CA LEU A 388 -1.77 -3.42 36.08
C LEU A 388 -2.53 -2.55 37.11
N ALA A 389 -2.94 -1.35 36.73
CA ALA A 389 -3.75 -0.49 37.59
C ALA A 389 -5.16 -1.06 37.81
N ALA A 390 -5.78 -1.62 36.76
CA ALA A 390 -7.06 -2.30 36.86
C ALA A 390 -6.98 -3.58 37.71
N ASP A 391 -5.90 -4.35 37.57
CA ASP A 391 -5.59 -5.49 38.44
C ASP A 391 -5.54 -5.07 39.91
N ALA A 392 -4.75 -4.04 40.23
CA ALA A 392 -4.63 -3.51 41.59
C ALA A 392 -5.95 -2.96 42.14
N ALA A 393 -6.76 -2.28 41.31
CA ALA A 393 -8.06 -1.77 41.72
C ALA A 393 -9.08 -2.91 41.98
N SER A 394 -9.04 -3.98 41.21
CA SER A 394 -9.91 -5.15 41.41
C SER A 394 -9.71 -5.82 42.77
N LEU A 395 -8.51 -5.73 43.34
CA LEU A 395 -8.18 -6.26 44.68
C LEU A 395 -8.89 -5.51 45.83
N GLN A 396 -9.47 -4.33 45.57
CA GLN A 396 -10.30 -3.66 46.58
C GLN A 396 -11.59 -4.43 46.87
N VAL A 397 -12.04 -5.26 45.92
CA VAL A 397 -13.34 -5.94 45.99
C VAL A 397 -13.25 -7.46 45.84
N CYS A 398 -12.11 -7.98 45.37
CA CYS A 398 -11.84 -9.40 45.14
C CYS A 398 -10.53 -9.82 45.83
N SER A 399 -10.35 -11.13 46.06
CA SER A 399 -9.08 -11.65 46.59
C SER A 399 -8.04 -11.82 45.48
N ALA A 400 -6.76 -11.69 45.84
CA ALA A 400 -5.64 -11.91 44.91
C ALA A 400 -5.66 -13.32 44.31
N ASP A 401 -5.99 -14.34 45.12
CA ASP A 401 -6.10 -15.73 44.65
C ASP A 401 -7.21 -15.90 43.60
N ALA A 402 -8.35 -15.24 43.77
CA ALA A 402 -9.45 -15.30 42.80
C ALA A 402 -9.05 -14.61 41.47
N ALA A 403 -8.37 -13.46 41.55
CA ALA A 403 -7.84 -12.78 40.39
C ALA A 403 -6.78 -13.62 39.67
N ALA A 404 -5.86 -14.27 40.39
CA ALA A 404 -4.85 -15.15 39.79
C ALA A 404 -5.46 -16.37 39.10
N ARG A 405 -6.43 -17.05 39.72
CA ARG A 405 -7.14 -18.17 39.08
C ARG A 405 -7.88 -17.72 37.83
N ALA A 406 -8.55 -16.57 37.88
CA ALA A 406 -9.21 -15.99 36.72
C ALA A 406 -8.23 -15.74 35.56
N LEU A 407 -7.09 -15.11 35.84
CA LEU A 407 -6.04 -14.84 34.84
C LEU A 407 -5.51 -16.11 34.18
N LEU A 408 -5.26 -17.16 34.97
CA LEU A 408 -4.78 -18.45 34.46
C LEU A 408 -5.85 -19.19 33.63
N ARG A 409 -7.14 -19.02 33.96
CA ARG A 409 -8.24 -19.77 33.34
C ARG A 409 -8.81 -19.11 32.08
N VAL A 410 -8.76 -17.78 31.98
CA VAL A 410 -9.31 -17.03 30.82
C VAL A 410 -8.61 -17.39 29.50
N GLY A 411 -7.30 -17.60 29.51
CA GLY A 411 -6.52 -17.95 28.31
C GLY A 411 -6.99 -19.26 27.65
N PRO A 412 -6.95 -20.40 28.37
CA PRO A 412 -7.43 -21.68 27.88
C PRO A 412 -8.92 -21.68 27.49
N VAL A 413 -9.78 -21.02 28.28
CA VAL A 413 -11.21 -20.86 27.97
C VAL A 413 -11.42 -20.11 26.65
N ARG A 414 -10.65 -19.04 26.42
CA ARG A 414 -10.68 -18.27 25.17
C ARG A 414 -10.28 -19.15 23.98
N ALA A 415 -9.15 -19.85 24.06
CA ALA A 415 -8.66 -20.70 22.98
C ALA A 415 -9.65 -21.82 22.63
N LEU A 416 -10.20 -22.51 23.63
CA LEU A 416 -11.25 -23.53 23.43
C LEU A 416 -12.49 -22.92 22.75
N THR A 417 -12.99 -21.80 23.27
CA THR A 417 -14.16 -21.11 22.71
C THR A 417 -13.94 -20.72 21.25
N GLN A 418 -12.75 -20.22 20.91
CA GLN A 418 -12.41 -19.86 19.52
C GLN A 418 -12.44 -21.08 18.60
N GLY A 419 -11.90 -22.22 19.05
CA GLY A 419 -11.94 -23.47 18.28
C GLY A 419 -13.37 -23.94 18.02
N VAL A 420 -14.22 -23.95 19.05
CA VAL A 420 -15.64 -24.35 18.91
C VAL A 420 -16.41 -23.39 18.00
N LEU A 421 -16.21 -22.08 18.15
CA LEU A 421 -16.86 -21.08 17.29
C LEU A 421 -16.40 -21.17 15.84
N ALA A 422 -15.10 -21.40 15.60
CA ALA A 422 -14.57 -21.60 14.25
C ALA A 422 -15.22 -22.83 13.60
N HIS A 423 -15.30 -23.95 14.32
CA HIS A 423 -15.97 -25.15 13.84
C HIS A 423 -17.46 -24.92 13.56
N ALA A 424 -18.14 -24.18 14.45
CA ALA A 424 -19.55 -23.84 14.29
C ALA A 424 -19.81 -22.92 13.08
N PHE A 425 -18.89 -21.98 12.82
CA PHE A 425 -18.94 -21.10 11.67
C PHE A 425 -18.75 -21.85 10.35
N ASP A 426 -17.80 -22.79 10.33
CA ASP A 426 -17.48 -23.60 9.15
C ASP A 426 -18.59 -24.63 8.84
N ARG A 427 -19.28 -25.14 9.87
CA ARG A 427 -20.31 -26.19 9.73
C ARG A 427 -21.63 -25.83 10.42
N PRO A 428 -22.32 -24.77 9.98
CA PRO A 428 -23.48 -24.23 10.69
C PRO A 428 -24.73 -25.14 10.60
N GLU A 429 -24.73 -26.15 9.74
CA GLU A 429 -25.85 -27.11 9.57
C GLU A 429 -25.73 -28.34 10.48
N THR A 430 -24.51 -28.70 10.90
CA THR A 430 -24.27 -29.83 11.83
C THR A 430 -23.97 -29.37 13.25
N THR A 431 -23.91 -28.06 13.48
CA THR A 431 -23.62 -27.48 14.80
C THR A 431 -24.81 -27.68 15.75
N PRO A 432 -24.57 -28.05 17.03
CA PRO A 432 -25.62 -28.11 18.05
C PRO A 432 -26.39 -26.80 18.22
N GLY A 433 -27.65 -26.91 18.64
CA GLY A 433 -28.53 -25.75 18.87
C GLY A 433 -28.15 -24.85 20.06
N ASP A 434 -27.19 -25.29 20.88
CA ASP A 434 -26.61 -24.52 21.99
C ASP A 434 -25.08 -24.65 21.97
N ILE A 435 -24.41 -23.63 21.42
CA ILE A 435 -22.95 -23.57 21.35
C ILE A 435 -22.33 -23.40 22.74
N VAL A 436 -23.04 -22.77 23.69
CA VAL A 436 -22.53 -22.59 25.06
C VAL A 436 -22.46 -23.94 25.76
N ALA A 437 -23.49 -24.78 25.60
CA ALA A 437 -23.45 -26.17 26.06
C ALA A 437 -22.32 -26.96 25.40
N ALA A 438 -22.13 -26.83 24.08
CA ALA A 438 -21.04 -27.50 23.37
C ALA A 438 -19.65 -27.12 23.92
N VAL A 439 -19.41 -25.83 24.18
CA VAL A 439 -18.15 -25.37 24.81
C VAL A 439 -17.95 -26.01 26.19
N VAL A 440 -19.01 -26.14 26.99
CA VAL A 440 -18.94 -26.81 28.29
C VAL A 440 -18.65 -28.31 28.14
N ASP A 441 -19.26 -28.98 27.17
CA ASP A 441 -19.03 -30.41 26.91
C ASP A 441 -17.57 -30.68 26.49
N HIS A 442 -17.00 -29.85 25.60
CA HIS A 442 -15.58 -29.93 25.25
C HIS A 442 -14.66 -29.67 26.46
N ALA A 443 -15.02 -28.72 27.33
CA ALA A 443 -14.28 -28.47 28.55
C ALA A 443 -14.35 -29.65 29.55
N LEU A 444 -15.52 -30.30 29.66
CA LEU A 444 -15.72 -31.52 30.47
C LEU A 444 -14.91 -32.70 29.93
N ALA A 445 -14.72 -32.78 28.61
CA ALA A 445 -13.86 -33.77 27.95
C ALA A 445 -12.36 -33.53 28.18
N GLY A 446 -11.97 -32.44 28.86
CA GLY A 446 -10.58 -32.14 29.20
C GLY A 446 -9.82 -31.38 28.11
N GLU A 447 -10.50 -30.89 27.06
CA GLU A 447 -9.87 -30.19 25.94
C GLU A 447 -9.30 -28.81 26.32
N LEU A 448 -9.65 -28.30 27.51
CA LEU A 448 -9.08 -27.07 28.06
C LEU A 448 -7.56 -27.16 28.26
N ALA A 449 -7.02 -28.35 28.54
CA ALA A 449 -5.58 -28.57 28.73
C ALA A 449 -4.79 -28.52 27.40
N GLY A 450 -5.40 -28.95 26.29
CA GLY A 450 -4.80 -28.87 24.95
C GLY A 450 -4.76 -27.45 24.40
N ALA A 451 -5.61 -26.56 24.92
CA ALA A 451 -5.74 -25.18 24.48
C ALA A 451 -4.68 -24.22 25.05
N ILE A 452 -3.71 -24.71 25.86
CA ILE A 452 -2.64 -23.89 26.45
C ILE A 452 -1.62 -23.44 25.39
N ASP A 453 -1.26 -24.33 24.45
CA ASP A 453 -0.23 -24.05 23.43
C ASP A 453 -0.66 -22.92 22.47
N ASP A 454 -1.96 -22.76 22.24
CA ASP A 454 -2.55 -21.67 21.44
C ASP A 454 -2.86 -20.40 22.26
N ALA A 455 -2.89 -20.52 23.60
CA ALA A 455 -3.22 -19.41 24.50
C ALA A 455 -2.05 -18.42 24.67
N GLU A 456 -0.81 -18.87 24.45
CA GLU A 456 0.35 -17.99 24.23
C GLU A 456 0.35 -17.46 22.78
N GLU A 457 -0.69 -16.70 22.42
CA GLU A 457 -0.62 -15.88 21.21
C GLU A 457 0.57 -14.93 21.34
N GLY A 458 1.61 -15.21 20.55
CA GLY A 458 2.82 -14.42 20.43
C GLY A 458 2.53 -12.94 20.13
N PRO A 459 3.55 -12.08 20.30
CA PRO A 459 3.42 -10.63 20.19
C PRO A 459 2.75 -10.25 18.86
N ARG A 460 1.51 -9.73 18.91
CA ARG A 460 0.96 -9.04 17.73
C ARG A 460 1.76 -7.74 17.57
N PRO A 461 2.04 -7.29 16.34
CA PRO A 461 2.96 -6.17 16.09
C PRO A 461 2.67 -4.88 16.86
N THR A 462 1.45 -4.68 17.36
CA THR A 462 1.06 -3.53 18.18
C THR A 462 0.34 -3.90 19.49
N ASP A 463 0.10 -5.18 19.77
CA ASP A 463 -0.55 -5.61 21.00
C ASP A 463 0.48 -6.23 21.96
N SER A 464 0.66 -5.58 23.11
CA SER A 464 1.48 -6.10 24.19
C SER A 464 0.80 -5.74 25.49
N HIS A 465 -0.37 -6.33 25.71
CA HIS A 465 -0.87 -6.55 27.08
C HIS A 465 0.26 -7.15 27.93
N PRO A 466 0.34 -6.80 29.22
CA PRO A 466 1.30 -7.42 30.10
C PRO A 466 1.03 -8.92 30.13
N THR A 467 2.09 -9.73 30.09
CA THR A 467 1.92 -11.19 30.07
C THR A 467 1.20 -11.63 31.35
N THR A 468 0.53 -12.79 31.30
CA THR A 468 -0.11 -13.38 32.50
C THR A 468 0.87 -13.45 33.67
N HIS A 469 2.13 -13.81 33.40
CA HIS A 469 3.20 -13.80 34.40
C HIS A 469 3.47 -12.41 34.99
N GLN A 470 3.52 -11.34 34.18
CA GLN A 470 3.70 -9.98 34.67
C GLN A 470 2.53 -9.52 35.55
N ARG A 471 1.29 -9.87 35.18
CA ARG A 471 0.10 -9.55 35.95
C ARG A 471 0.07 -10.31 37.28
N LEU A 472 0.34 -11.61 37.28
CA LEU A 472 0.45 -12.43 38.50
C LEU A 472 1.52 -11.90 39.45
N ALA A 473 2.69 -11.53 38.92
CA ALA A 473 3.76 -10.94 39.73
C ALA A 473 3.33 -9.60 40.37
N ALA A 474 2.55 -8.77 39.67
CA ALA A 474 2.01 -7.52 40.22
C ALA A 474 0.95 -7.77 41.30
N LEU A 475 0.24 -8.90 41.25
CA LEU A 475 -0.64 -9.37 42.32
C LEU A 475 0.12 -10.01 43.50
N GLY A 476 1.45 -10.13 43.40
CA GLY A 476 2.28 -10.79 44.41
C GLY A 476 2.19 -12.31 44.40
N ILE A 477 1.72 -12.92 43.30
CA ILE A 477 1.49 -14.37 43.19
C ILE A 477 2.50 -14.98 42.24
N VAL A 478 3.16 -16.05 42.70
CA VAL A 478 3.98 -16.93 41.87
C VAL A 478 3.18 -18.22 41.65
N PRO A 479 2.72 -18.50 40.42
CA PRO A 479 1.88 -19.67 40.17
C PRO A 479 2.68 -20.96 40.39
N THR A 480 2.09 -21.91 41.11
CA THR A 480 2.64 -23.26 41.24
C THR A 480 2.17 -24.17 40.10
N LEU A 481 2.83 -25.31 39.92
CA LEU A 481 2.36 -26.32 38.95
C LEU A 481 0.93 -26.77 39.25
N ALA A 482 0.55 -26.86 40.53
CA ALA A 482 -0.81 -27.20 40.94
C ALA A 482 -1.83 -26.14 40.49
N ASP A 483 -1.47 -24.84 40.53
CA ASP A 483 -2.34 -23.75 40.07
C ASP A 483 -2.55 -23.80 38.55
N LEU A 484 -1.49 -24.11 37.79
CA LEU A 484 -1.58 -24.29 36.33
C LEU A 484 -2.47 -25.48 35.96
N VAL A 485 -2.31 -26.61 36.65
CA VAL A 485 -3.16 -27.80 36.45
C VAL A 485 -4.60 -27.51 36.84
N ALA A 486 -4.83 -26.79 37.94
CA ALA A 486 -6.17 -26.41 38.38
C ALA A 486 -6.86 -25.44 37.39
N ALA A 487 -6.11 -24.55 36.74
CA ALA A 487 -6.65 -23.60 35.78
C ALA A 487 -7.30 -24.30 34.57
N VAL A 488 -6.71 -25.41 34.11
CA VAL A 488 -7.21 -26.21 33.00
C VAL A 488 -8.02 -27.44 33.41
N ALA A 489 -8.28 -27.62 34.71
CA ALA A 489 -9.09 -28.70 35.19
C ALA A 489 -10.53 -28.60 34.63
N PRO A 490 -11.15 -29.75 34.28
CA PRO A 490 -12.54 -29.79 33.84
C PRO A 490 -13.46 -29.06 34.82
N PRO A 491 -14.45 -28.30 34.32
CA PRO A 491 -15.44 -27.67 35.18
C PRO A 491 -16.31 -28.75 35.87
N PRO A 492 -17.05 -28.41 36.93
CA PRO A 492 -17.99 -29.37 37.54
C PRO A 492 -19.11 -29.72 36.54
N ALA A 493 -19.68 -30.93 36.67
CA ALA A 493 -20.70 -31.44 35.74
C ALA A 493 -21.97 -30.56 35.64
N ASP A 494 -22.24 -29.75 36.67
CA ASP A 494 -23.35 -28.79 36.73
C ASP A 494 -22.94 -27.36 36.33
N ALA A 495 -21.83 -27.18 35.62
CA ALA A 495 -21.31 -25.86 35.23
C ALA A 495 -22.35 -24.95 34.55
N LEU A 496 -23.21 -25.51 33.71
CA LEU A 496 -24.30 -24.76 33.05
C LEU A 496 -25.34 -24.22 34.03
N ALA A 497 -25.61 -24.92 35.14
CA ALA A 497 -26.58 -24.48 36.16
C ALA A 497 -26.15 -23.19 36.87
N ARG A 498 -24.87 -22.80 36.77
CA ARG A 498 -24.37 -21.52 37.30
C ARG A 498 -25.05 -20.33 36.63
N LEU A 499 -25.45 -20.48 35.37
CA LEU A 499 -26.16 -19.43 34.65
C LEU A 499 -27.51 -19.10 35.29
N ASP A 500 -28.16 -20.06 35.97
CA ASP A 500 -29.44 -19.84 36.67
C ASP A 500 -29.31 -18.82 37.82
N THR A 501 -28.10 -18.62 38.33
CA THR A 501 -27.84 -17.61 39.37
C THR A 501 -27.74 -16.19 38.81
N LEU A 502 -27.46 -16.05 37.51
CA LEU A 502 -27.19 -14.79 36.83
C LEU A 502 -28.38 -14.33 35.96
N PHE A 503 -29.06 -15.28 35.33
CA PHE A 503 -30.09 -15.07 34.32
C PHE A 503 -31.45 -15.58 34.78
N ALA A 504 -32.53 -14.93 34.35
CA ALA A 504 -33.89 -15.44 34.58
C ALA A 504 -34.20 -16.65 33.68
N GLU A 505 -33.74 -16.62 32.43
CA GLU A 505 -33.98 -17.68 31.43
C GLU A 505 -32.70 -17.98 30.61
N PRO A 506 -31.65 -18.54 31.23
CA PRO A 506 -30.32 -18.66 30.61
C PRO A 506 -30.35 -19.48 29.31
N ARG A 507 -31.10 -20.58 29.27
CA ARG A 507 -31.22 -21.44 28.08
C ARG A 507 -31.76 -20.68 26.87
N ARG A 508 -32.80 -19.85 27.06
CA ARG A 508 -33.34 -19.03 25.96
C ARG A 508 -32.33 -18.02 25.44
N VAL A 509 -31.49 -17.47 26.32
CA VAL A 509 -30.41 -16.55 25.93
C VAL A 509 -29.34 -17.30 25.11
N CYS A 510 -28.88 -18.46 25.57
CA CYS A 510 -27.91 -19.30 24.84
C CYS A 510 -28.44 -19.69 23.44
N GLU A 511 -29.63 -20.28 23.38
CA GLU A 511 -30.25 -20.73 22.12
C GLU A 511 -30.42 -19.56 21.14
N ARG A 512 -30.78 -18.37 21.63
CA ARG A 512 -30.92 -17.18 20.77
C ARG A 512 -29.58 -16.66 20.26
N LEU A 513 -28.55 -16.61 21.11
CA LEU A 513 -27.20 -16.22 20.70
C LEU A 513 -26.61 -17.21 19.68
N THR A 514 -26.83 -18.52 19.89
CA THR A 514 -26.45 -19.56 18.92
C THR A 514 -27.20 -19.40 17.60
N TRP A 515 -28.51 -19.16 17.65
CA TRP A 515 -29.30 -18.92 16.43
C TRP A 515 -28.78 -17.72 15.64
N ASP A 516 -28.53 -16.59 16.31
CA ASP A 516 -28.01 -15.37 15.68
C ASP A 516 -26.64 -15.61 15.02
N PHE A 517 -25.74 -16.32 15.71
CA PHE A 517 -24.41 -16.67 15.19
C PHE A 517 -24.50 -17.59 13.97
N LEU A 518 -25.30 -18.66 14.05
CA LEU A 518 -25.47 -19.60 12.94
C LEU A 518 -26.19 -18.96 11.76
N ALA A 519 -27.13 -18.05 11.99
CA ALA A 519 -27.78 -17.28 10.93
C ALA A 519 -26.76 -16.40 10.18
N ALA A 520 -25.88 -15.69 10.92
CA ALA A 520 -24.81 -14.89 10.32
C ALA A 520 -23.81 -15.77 9.56
N ALA A 521 -23.39 -16.90 10.14
CA ALA A 521 -22.51 -17.86 9.48
C ALA A 521 -23.12 -18.40 8.18
N ARG A 522 -24.41 -18.74 8.17
CA ARG A 522 -25.11 -19.17 6.94
C ARG A 522 -25.15 -18.10 5.87
N VAL A 523 -25.33 -16.83 6.24
CA VAL A 523 -25.32 -15.72 5.28
C VAL A 523 -23.93 -15.57 4.67
N GLU A 524 -22.88 -15.57 5.49
CA GLU A 524 -21.50 -15.46 5.00
C GLU A 524 -21.10 -16.66 4.14
N THR A 525 -21.43 -17.88 4.58
CA THR A 525 -21.17 -19.11 3.80
C THR A 525 -21.87 -19.07 2.45
N ARG A 526 -23.13 -18.63 2.38
CA ARG A 526 -23.84 -18.46 1.09
C ARG A 526 -23.22 -17.38 0.22
N ALA A 527 -22.79 -16.26 0.81
CA ALA A 527 -22.12 -15.19 0.06
C ALA A 527 -20.79 -15.66 -0.51
N PHE A 528 -20.02 -16.41 0.29
CA PHE A 528 -18.78 -17.04 -0.15
C PHE A 528 -19.01 -18.10 -1.24
N GLU A 529 -20.04 -18.94 -1.09
CA GLU A 529 -20.42 -19.92 -2.12
C GLU A 529 -20.86 -19.25 -3.42
N ALA A 530 -21.64 -18.17 -3.34
CA ALA A 530 -22.02 -17.38 -4.51
C ALA A 530 -20.79 -16.77 -5.20
N ASP A 531 -19.86 -16.19 -4.42
CA ASP A 531 -18.60 -15.63 -4.96
C ASP A 531 -17.72 -16.71 -5.60
N LEU A 532 -17.66 -17.92 -5.01
CA LEU A 532 -16.97 -19.07 -5.60
C LEU A 532 -17.61 -19.50 -6.93
N VAL A 533 -18.94 -19.58 -7.00
CA VAL A 533 -19.67 -19.96 -8.22
C VAL A 533 -19.48 -18.90 -9.30
N ASP A 534 -19.62 -17.62 -8.95
CA ASP A 534 -19.40 -16.50 -9.87
C ASP A 534 -17.95 -16.48 -10.38
N THR A 535 -16.98 -16.70 -9.49
CA THR A 535 -15.56 -16.78 -9.86
C THR A 535 -15.26 -17.99 -10.75
N ALA A 536 -15.83 -19.16 -10.44
CA ALA A 536 -15.70 -20.38 -11.25
C ALA A 536 -16.32 -20.22 -12.65
N GLY A 537 -17.44 -19.51 -12.74
CA GLY A 537 -18.17 -19.21 -13.99
C GLY A 537 -17.65 -17.99 -14.77
N ALA A 538 -16.70 -17.22 -14.21
CA ALA A 538 -16.14 -16.02 -14.85
C ALA A 538 -15.31 -16.31 -16.11
N VAL A 539 -15.05 -17.59 -16.42
CA VAL A 539 -14.24 -18.06 -17.54
C VAL A 539 -15.08 -18.99 -18.41
N GLY A 540 -15.20 -18.66 -19.70
CA GLY A 540 -15.88 -19.50 -20.68
C GLY A 540 -15.10 -20.77 -21.05
N PRO A 541 -15.74 -21.74 -21.71
CA PRO A 541 -15.11 -23.00 -22.10
C PRO A 541 -14.04 -22.82 -23.20
N ASP A 542 -14.13 -21.74 -23.98
CA ASP A 542 -13.25 -21.51 -25.11
C ASP A 542 -11.89 -20.94 -24.66
N PRO A 543 -10.77 -21.53 -25.12
CA PRO A 543 -9.44 -21.03 -24.78
C PRO A 543 -9.18 -19.66 -25.42
N VAL A 544 -8.65 -18.73 -24.63
CA VAL A 544 -8.30 -17.38 -25.10
C VAL A 544 -6.84 -17.36 -25.53
N ALA A 545 -6.62 -17.23 -26.84
CA ALA A 545 -5.30 -17.09 -27.42
C ALA A 545 -4.86 -15.61 -27.43
N LEU A 546 -3.75 -15.31 -26.75
CA LEU A 546 -3.16 -13.98 -26.69
C LEU A 546 -2.05 -13.83 -27.74
N TYR A 547 -2.22 -12.83 -28.59
CA TYR A 547 -1.29 -12.47 -29.66
C TYR A 547 -0.50 -11.23 -29.27
N GLU A 548 0.80 -11.20 -29.58
CA GLU A 548 1.65 -10.04 -29.30
C GLU A 548 1.21 -8.84 -30.16
N ASN A 549 1.00 -7.68 -29.53
CA ASN A 549 0.70 -6.45 -30.26
C ASN A 549 1.98 -5.83 -30.86
N SER A 550 2.59 -6.54 -31.80
CA SER A 550 3.79 -6.10 -32.51
C SER A 550 3.48 -5.22 -33.73
N ALA A 551 2.21 -5.13 -34.14
CA ALA A 551 1.77 -4.36 -35.31
C ALA A 551 2.05 -2.84 -35.22
N PRO A 552 1.91 -2.15 -34.08
CA PRO A 552 2.32 -0.74 -33.94
C PRO A 552 3.82 -0.56 -34.14
N ARG A 553 4.64 -1.48 -33.62
CA ARG A 553 6.10 -1.46 -33.81
C ARG A 553 6.46 -1.72 -35.27
N GLY A 554 5.82 -2.70 -35.91
CA GLY A 554 6.00 -2.98 -37.35
C GLY A 554 5.59 -1.79 -38.22
N ARG A 555 4.44 -1.17 -37.95
CA ARG A 555 3.97 0.04 -38.64
C ARG A 555 4.93 1.22 -38.43
N PHE A 556 5.37 1.46 -37.20
CA PHE A 556 6.34 2.50 -36.88
C PHE A 556 7.65 2.32 -37.66
N LEU A 557 8.20 1.10 -37.70
CA LEU A 557 9.42 0.79 -38.45
C LEU A 557 9.21 0.96 -39.97
N MET A 558 8.02 0.63 -40.47
CA MET A 558 7.66 0.83 -41.88
C MET A 558 7.50 2.32 -42.23
N TYR A 559 6.87 3.11 -41.36
CA TYR A 559 6.80 4.56 -41.52
C TYR A 559 8.18 5.21 -41.42
N ALA A 560 9.02 4.78 -40.47
CA ALA A 560 10.39 5.25 -40.36
C ALA A 560 11.18 4.93 -41.64
N SER A 561 11.05 3.70 -42.16
CA SER A 561 11.64 3.33 -43.47
C SER A 561 11.17 4.26 -44.58
N GLY A 562 9.86 4.49 -44.68
CA GLY A 562 9.27 5.42 -45.65
C GLY A 562 9.79 6.85 -45.52
N VAL A 563 9.94 7.37 -44.29
CA VAL A 563 10.53 8.69 -44.03
C VAL A 563 11.98 8.74 -44.49
N PHE A 564 12.78 7.70 -44.22
CA PHE A 564 14.16 7.65 -44.71
C PHE A 564 14.25 7.60 -46.25
N PHE A 565 13.32 6.91 -46.92
CA PHE A 565 13.22 6.94 -48.38
C PHE A 565 12.76 8.31 -48.91
N LEU A 566 11.82 8.97 -48.24
CA LEU A 566 11.38 10.33 -48.60
C LEU A 566 12.51 11.35 -48.40
N VAL A 567 13.30 11.21 -47.34
CA VAL A 567 14.50 12.02 -47.08
C VAL A 567 15.55 11.75 -48.15
N ALA A 568 15.83 10.49 -48.50
CA ALA A 568 16.73 10.13 -49.59
C ALA A 568 16.24 10.71 -50.94
N LEU A 569 14.94 10.65 -51.22
CA LEU A 569 14.33 11.23 -52.41
C LEU A 569 14.41 12.76 -52.42
N ALA A 570 14.19 13.42 -51.28
CA ALA A 570 14.32 14.87 -51.14
C ALA A 570 15.77 15.33 -51.38
N PHE A 571 16.76 14.63 -50.82
CA PHE A 571 18.18 14.88 -51.09
C PHE A 571 18.56 14.62 -52.57
N ALA A 572 17.87 13.71 -53.26
CA ALA A 572 18.11 13.42 -54.68
C ALA A 572 17.50 14.50 -55.60
N LEU A 573 16.27 14.94 -55.31
CA LEU A 573 15.48 15.87 -56.13
C LEU A 573 15.82 17.35 -55.87
N TYR A 574 16.10 17.72 -54.62
CA TYR A 574 16.34 19.11 -54.24
C TYR A 574 17.80 19.30 -53.83
N PRO A 575 18.58 20.12 -54.57
CA PRO A 575 19.91 20.52 -54.13
C PRO A 575 19.79 21.38 -52.87
N ILE A 576 20.47 20.97 -51.79
CA ILE A 576 20.50 21.71 -50.54
C ILE A 576 21.70 22.65 -50.56
N ALA A 577 21.44 23.94 -50.35
CA ALA A 577 22.47 24.96 -50.29
C ALA A 577 23.53 24.60 -49.22
N GLY A 578 24.80 24.53 -49.61
CA GLY A 578 25.93 24.25 -48.70
C GLY A 578 26.47 22.81 -48.67
N ILE A 579 25.88 21.85 -49.41
CA ILE A 579 26.38 20.46 -49.48
C ILE A 579 26.97 20.16 -50.87
N PRO A 580 28.26 19.78 -51.02
CA PRO A 580 28.84 19.44 -52.32
C PRO A 580 28.21 18.16 -52.91
N THR A 581 28.05 18.12 -54.24
CA THR A 581 27.42 17.03 -55.01
C THR A 581 27.83 15.60 -54.62
N PRO A 582 29.12 15.26 -54.39
CA PRO A 582 29.48 13.90 -53.98
C PRO A 582 28.96 13.52 -52.59
N TYR A 583 28.98 14.46 -51.63
CA TYR A 583 28.45 14.22 -50.29
C TYR A 583 26.93 14.08 -50.28
N ARG A 584 26.23 14.75 -51.19
CA ARG A 584 24.77 14.58 -51.39
C ARG A 584 24.43 13.13 -51.73
N TRP A 585 25.16 12.50 -52.65
CA TRP A 585 24.92 11.11 -53.04
C TRP A 585 25.31 10.11 -51.93
N ILE A 586 26.29 10.44 -51.09
CA ILE A 586 26.58 9.68 -49.87
C ILE A 586 25.38 9.76 -48.91
N CYS A 587 24.81 10.96 -48.67
CA CYS A 587 23.62 11.11 -47.82
C CYS A 587 22.40 10.36 -48.38
N VAL A 588 22.19 10.36 -49.69
CA VAL A 588 21.14 9.57 -50.35
C VAL A 588 21.38 8.07 -50.13
N GLY A 589 22.62 7.60 -50.34
CA GLY A 589 23.00 6.20 -50.12
C GLY A 589 22.83 5.76 -48.66
N THR A 590 23.27 6.58 -47.70
CA THR A 590 23.13 6.30 -46.27
C THR A 590 21.67 6.31 -45.83
N ALA A 591 20.88 7.31 -46.22
CA ALA A 591 19.45 7.36 -45.91
C ALA A 591 18.69 6.19 -46.54
N GLY A 592 19.01 5.82 -47.78
CA GLY A 592 18.46 4.64 -48.44
C GLY A 592 18.83 3.33 -47.74
N ALA A 593 20.10 3.17 -47.33
CA ALA A 593 20.56 2.00 -46.57
C ALA A 593 19.89 1.90 -45.19
N CYS A 594 19.74 3.02 -44.48
CA CYS A 594 18.98 3.09 -43.24
C CYS A 594 17.52 2.69 -43.47
N GLY A 595 16.87 3.23 -44.51
CA GLY A 595 15.51 2.84 -44.90
C GLY A 595 15.36 1.34 -45.16
N LEU A 596 16.27 0.76 -45.94
CA LEU A 596 16.34 -0.68 -46.25
C LEU A 596 16.53 -1.53 -44.99
N SER A 597 17.34 -1.10 -44.03
CA SER A 597 17.61 -1.85 -42.79
C SER A 597 16.37 -2.00 -41.88
N TYR A 598 15.43 -1.07 -41.95
CA TYR A 598 14.19 -1.12 -41.15
C TYR A 598 13.14 -2.08 -41.71
N ILE A 599 13.14 -2.38 -43.02
CA ILE A 599 12.19 -3.29 -43.67
C ILE A 599 12.24 -4.72 -43.08
N PRO A 600 13.40 -5.42 -43.00
CA PRO A 600 13.44 -6.76 -42.42
C PRO A 600 13.06 -6.76 -40.93
N LEU A 601 13.39 -5.70 -40.19
CA LEU A 601 12.99 -5.55 -38.79
C LEU A 601 11.48 -5.34 -38.64
N ALA A 602 10.85 -4.62 -39.56
CA ALA A 602 9.41 -4.42 -39.61
C ALA A 602 8.67 -5.71 -39.99
N LEU A 603 9.16 -6.44 -41.00
CA LEU A 603 8.61 -7.75 -41.38
C LEU A 603 8.74 -8.77 -40.25
N PHE A 604 9.87 -8.78 -39.55
CA PHE A 604 10.07 -9.59 -38.35
C PHE A 604 9.15 -9.18 -37.19
N ALA A 605 8.87 -7.88 -37.03
CA ALA A 605 7.89 -7.41 -36.05
C ALA A 605 6.48 -7.89 -36.43
N PHE A 606 6.08 -7.83 -37.70
CA PHE A 606 4.76 -8.33 -38.14
C PHE A 606 4.64 -9.85 -38.02
N SER A 607 5.68 -10.62 -38.30
CA SER A 607 5.64 -12.07 -38.16
C SER A 607 5.44 -12.52 -36.70
N ARG A 608 5.95 -11.76 -35.72
CA ARG A 608 5.76 -12.04 -34.29
C ARG A 608 4.31 -11.94 -33.80
N GLY A 609 3.46 -11.17 -34.48
CA GLY A 609 2.05 -11.04 -34.11
C GLY A 609 1.15 -12.16 -34.63
N ARG A 610 1.70 -13.09 -35.45
CA ARG A 610 0.91 -14.13 -36.14
C ARG A 610 0.67 -15.40 -35.32
N ALA A 611 1.53 -15.69 -34.35
CA ALA A 611 1.38 -16.86 -33.48
C ALA A 611 1.03 -16.41 -32.05
N PRO A 612 0.14 -17.13 -31.35
CA PRO A 612 -0.17 -16.82 -29.96
C PRO A 612 1.05 -17.13 -29.09
N PHE A 613 1.39 -16.22 -28.17
CA PHE A 613 2.49 -16.44 -27.23
C PHE A 613 2.01 -17.07 -25.92
N LEU A 614 0.71 -16.92 -25.61
CA LEU A 614 0.06 -17.46 -24.44
C LEU A 614 -1.35 -17.90 -24.82
N ILE A 615 -1.77 -19.09 -24.43
CA ILE A 615 -3.14 -19.58 -24.58
C ILE A 615 -3.65 -19.90 -23.19
N LEU A 616 -4.73 -19.22 -22.79
CA LEU A 616 -5.40 -19.41 -21.51
C LEU A 616 -6.58 -20.35 -21.72
N GLY A 617 -6.40 -21.62 -21.38
CA GLY A 617 -7.49 -22.59 -21.31
C GLY A 617 -8.13 -22.60 -19.92
N PRO A 618 -9.34 -23.16 -19.78
CA PRO A 618 -10.02 -23.24 -18.49
C PRO A 618 -9.18 -23.98 -17.44
N ASP A 619 -8.50 -25.07 -17.82
CA ASP A 619 -7.80 -25.95 -16.87
C ASP A 619 -6.28 -25.86 -16.93
N ALA A 620 -5.74 -25.32 -18.02
CA ALA A 620 -4.29 -25.17 -18.19
C ALA A 620 -3.93 -23.95 -19.02
N MET A 621 -2.71 -23.48 -18.83
CA MET A 621 -2.08 -22.43 -19.61
C MET A 621 -1.00 -23.01 -20.51
N ALA A 622 -1.07 -22.72 -21.81
CA ALA A 622 -0.02 -23.09 -22.76
C ALA A 622 0.85 -21.87 -23.08
N ILE A 623 2.15 -21.99 -22.82
CA ILE A 623 3.16 -20.95 -23.09
C ILE A 623 3.95 -21.33 -24.34
N ALA A 624 4.07 -20.40 -25.29
CA ALA A 624 4.86 -20.65 -26.50
C ALA A 624 6.35 -20.92 -26.17
N GLY A 625 6.84 -22.09 -26.57
CA GLY A 625 8.22 -22.53 -26.33
C GLY A 625 8.39 -23.47 -25.13
N LEU A 626 7.33 -23.73 -24.35
CA LEU A 626 7.29 -24.88 -23.44
C LEU A 626 6.98 -26.17 -24.23
N ASP A 627 7.38 -27.31 -23.68
CA ASP A 627 7.07 -28.65 -24.20
C ASP A 627 5.71 -29.20 -23.74
N ARG A 628 5.09 -28.54 -22.75
CA ARG A 628 3.79 -28.92 -22.19
C ARG A 628 2.98 -27.70 -21.76
N SER A 629 1.67 -27.87 -21.60
CA SER A 629 0.86 -26.91 -20.85
C SER A 629 1.11 -27.05 -19.35
N ILE A 630 0.94 -25.96 -18.61
CA ILE A 630 1.00 -25.93 -17.15
C ILE A 630 -0.43 -25.92 -16.64
N GLY A 631 -0.82 -26.93 -15.88
CA GLY A 631 -2.13 -26.96 -15.22
C GLY A 631 -2.22 -25.83 -14.21
N TRP A 632 -3.39 -25.20 -14.08
CA TRP A 632 -3.56 -24.14 -13.05
C TRP A 632 -3.40 -24.69 -11.63
N ASP A 633 -3.66 -25.99 -11.46
CA ASP A 633 -3.49 -26.80 -10.24
C ASP A 633 -2.03 -27.13 -9.90
N GLU A 634 -1.13 -27.04 -10.87
CA GLU A 634 0.30 -27.32 -10.69
C GLU A 634 1.09 -26.10 -10.18
N ILE A 635 0.43 -24.94 -10.08
CA ILE A 635 1.03 -23.66 -9.71
C ILE A 635 0.85 -23.43 -8.21
N GLU A 636 1.96 -23.37 -7.48
CA GLU A 636 1.97 -23.09 -6.04
C GLU A 636 1.86 -21.59 -5.75
N GLU A 637 2.64 -20.78 -6.46
CA GLU A 637 2.58 -19.33 -6.35
C GLU A 637 2.73 -18.69 -7.74
N MET A 638 1.92 -17.67 -8.01
CA MET A 638 1.97 -16.91 -9.26
C MET A 638 2.11 -15.42 -8.98
N ASN A 639 3.24 -14.86 -9.37
CA ASN A 639 3.56 -13.45 -9.18
C ASN A 639 3.63 -12.73 -10.52
N LEU A 640 2.75 -11.74 -10.71
CA LEU A 640 2.82 -10.84 -11.86
C LEU A 640 3.34 -9.46 -11.44
N SER A 641 4.54 -9.14 -11.92
CA SER A 641 5.16 -7.82 -11.73
C SER A 641 4.98 -6.97 -12.99
N THR A 642 4.17 -5.93 -12.88
CA THR A 642 4.06 -4.87 -13.89
C THR A 642 5.17 -3.82 -13.67
N GLY A 643 6.12 -3.74 -14.61
CA GLY A 643 7.23 -2.76 -14.57
C GLY A 643 7.34 -1.93 -15.85
N PRO A 644 8.39 -1.11 -16.02
CA PRO A 644 8.68 -0.40 -17.27
C PRO A 644 9.07 -1.34 -18.44
N ALA A 645 9.45 -2.58 -18.13
CA ALA A 645 9.75 -3.69 -19.05
C ALA A 645 8.46 -4.50 -19.36
N PRO A 646 8.44 -5.46 -20.32
CA PRO A 646 7.29 -6.38 -20.48
C PRO A 646 6.91 -7.01 -19.14
N THR A 647 5.60 -7.18 -18.90
CA THR A 647 5.05 -7.73 -17.66
C THR A 647 5.77 -9.04 -17.34
N ARG A 648 6.40 -9.14 -16.17
CA ARG A 648 7.07 -10.38 -15.77
C ARG A 648 6.09 -11.24 -14.99
N MET A 649 5.84 -12.43 -15.50
CA MET A 649 5.07 -13.45 -14.83
C MET A 649 6.04 -14.48 -14.29
N VAL A 650 6.10 -14.62 -12.96
CA VAL A 650 6.89 -15.63 -12.26
C VAL A 650 5.92 -16.68 -11.75
N ILE A 651 6.13 -17.93 -12.16
CA ILE A 651 5.29 -19.07 -11.82
C ILE A 651 6.17 -20.03 -11.03
N GLU A 652 5.75 -20.38 -9.83
CA GLU A 652 6.37 -21.40 -9.00
C GLU A 652 5.56 -22.69 -9.13
N ILE A 653 6.23 -23.78 -9.52
CA ILE A 653 5.59 -25.07 -9.76
C ILE A 653 5.72 -25.93 -8.50
N ALA A 654 4.59 -26.46 -8.03
CA ALA A 654 4.51 -27.27 -6.83
C ALA A 654 5.54 -28.43 -6.83
N PRO A 655 6.10 -28.84 -5.67
CA PRO A 655 7.17 -29.83 -5.60
C PRO A 655 6.81 -31.20 -6.19
N GLY A 656 5.53 -31.58 -6.09
CA GLY A 656 4.99 -32.85 -6.60
C GLY A 656 4.61 -32.84 -8.09
N ALA A 657 4.56 -31.67 -8.74
CA ALA A 657 4.17 -31.56 -10.13
C ALA A 657 5.37 -31.79 -11.09
N PRO A 658 5.15 -32.31 -12.30
CA PRO A 658 6.19 -32.46 -13.31
C PRO A 658 6.72 -31.10 -13.82
N PHE A 659 8.05 -30.90 -13.77
CA PHE A 659 8.70 -29.67 -14.26
C PHE A 659 9.03 -29.77 -15.76
N PRO A 660 8.81 -28.72 -16.58
CA PRO A 660 9.03 -28.77 -18.03
C PRO A 660 10.50 -29.00 -18.43
N GLY A 661 10.72 -29.87 -19.42
CA GLY A 661 12.02 -30.43 -19.77
C GLY A 661 12.82 -29.62 -20.80
N ARG A 662 12.15 -29.03 -21.81
CA ARG A 662 12.82 -28.26 -22.88
C ARG A 662 13.40 -26.91 -22.42
N PRO A 663 14.57 -26.51 -22.94
CA PRO A 663 15.15 -25.22 -22.62
C PRO A 663 14.27 -24.07 -23.17
N PRO A 664 13.98 -23.04 -22.36
CA PRO A 664 13.19 -21.91 -22.79
C PRO A 664 13.79 -21.17 -23.99
N GLY A 665 12.91 -20.64 -24.86
CA GLY A 665 13.31 -19.62 -25.85
C GLY A 665 13.70 -18.29 -25.18
N ARG A 666 14.10 -17.29 -25.99
CA ARG A 666 14.66 -15.99 -25.57
C ARG A 666 13.79 -15.11 -24.62
N ARG A 667 12.53 -15.49 -24.32
CA ARG A 667 11.56 -14.72 -23.49
C ARG A 667 11.25 -15.35 -22.14
N MET A 668 11.86 -16.49 -21.83
CA MET A 668 11.58 -17.27 -20.63
C MET A 668 12.90 -17.65 -19.97
N THR A 669 12.94 -17.61 -18.65
CA THR A 669 14.07 -18.13 -17.86
C THR A 669 13.53 -19.11 -16.84
N ARG A 670 14.19 -20.26 -16.70
CA ARG A 670 13.85 -21.29 -15.71
C ARG A 670 14.91 -21.35 -14.63
N ASP A 671 14.49 -21.49 -13.39
CA ASP A 671 15.36 -21.84 -12.26
C ASP A 671 14.92 -23.20 -11.74
N CYS A 672 15.68 -24.25 -12.07
CA CYS A 672 15.36 -25.61 -11.66
C CYS A 672 15.54 -25.83 -10.15
N LYS A 673 16.37 -25.03 -9.45
CA LYS A 673 16.58 -25.17 -8.01
C LYS A 673 15.39 -24.61 -7.23
N ARG A 674 14.85 -23.48 -7.72
CA ARG A 674 13.67 -22.82 -7.13
C ARG A 674 12.36 -23.27 -7.78
N ARG A 675 12.41 -24.16 -8.77
CA ARG A 675 11.26 -24.62 -9.58
C ARG A 675 10.41 -23.46 -10.12
N THR A 676 11.06 -22.36 -10.53
CA THR A 676 10.38 -21.17 -11.04
C THR A 676 10.54 -21.00 -12.55
N ILE A 677 9.48 -20.49 -13.18
CA ILE A 677 9.44 -20.09 -14.58
C ILE A 677 9.14 -18.60 -14.63
N THR A 678 10.07 -17.82 -15.18
CA THR A 678 9.86 -16.38 -15.41
C THR A 678 9.61 -16.13 -16.89
N LEU A 679 8.44 -15.59 -17.22
CA LEU A 679 8.00 -15.26 -18.56
C LEU A 679 7.89 -13.73 -18.73
N ALA A 680 8.44 -13.21 -19.82
CA ALA A 680 8.19 -11.84 -20.25
C ALA A 680 6.94 -11.77 -21.14
N VAL A 681 5.85 -11.23 -20.60
CA VAL A 681 4.53 -11.08 -21.24
C VAL A 681 4.44 -9.71 -21.94
N PRO A 682 4.48 -9.65 -23.29
CA PRO A 682 4.26 -8.42 -24.02
C PRO A 682 2.77 -8.00 -23.99
N PRO A 683 2.44 -6.72 -24.29
CA PRO A 683 1.05 -6.30 -24.38
C PRO A 683 0.32 -7.04 -25.52
N PRO A 684 -0.83 -7.69 -25.23
CA PRO A 684 -1.61 -8.39 -26.25
C PRO A 684 -2.36 -7.43 -27.17
N VAL A 685 -2.77 -7.93 -28.34
CA VAL A 685 -3.62 -7.19 -29.28
C VAL A 685 -4.97 -6.87 -28.62
N GLY A 686 -5.40 -5.61 -28.69
CA GLY A 686 -6.70 -5.17 -28.18
C GLY A 686 -6.82 -5.04 -26.66
N MET A 687 -5.72 -5.26 -25.92
CA MET A 687 -5.71 -5.25 -24.46
C MET A 687 -4.67 -4.25 -23.91
N THR A 688 -5.04 -3.52 -22.85
CA THR A 688 -4.11 -2.64 -22.14
C THR A 688 -3.13 -3.44 -21.27
N ARG A 689 -1.99 -2.86 -20.89
CA ARG A 689 -1.00 -3.56 -20.04
C ARG A 689 -1.54 -3.95 -18.66
N ASP A 690 -2.50 -3.18 -18.16
CA ASP A 690 -3.10 -3.38 -16.84
C ASP A 690 -4.17 -4.50 -16.89
N GLU A 691 -4.75 -4.81 -18.06
CA GLU A 691 -5.78 -5.83 -18.23
C GLU A 691 -5.24 -7.27 -18.26
N VAL A 692 -3.99 -7.47 -18.69
CA VAL A 692 -3.39 -8.82 -18.80
C VAL A 692 -3.30 -9.53 -17.44
N PRO A 693 -2.80 -8.88 -16.36
CA PRO A 693 -2.78 -9.49 -15.05
C PRO A 693 -4.18 -9.83 -14.53
N HIS A 694 -5.17 -8.98 -14.79
CA HIS A 694 -6.55 -9.25 -14.40
C HIS A 694 -7.14 -10.46 -15.14
N LEU A 695 -6.82 -10.63 -16.42
CA LEU A 695 -7.25 -11.79 -17.19
C LEU A 695 -6.61 -13.08 -16.66
N VAL A 696 -5.28 -13.09 -16.49
CA VAL A 696 -4.54 -14.27 -15.99
C VAL A 696 -4.99 -14.63 -14.57
N ALA A 697 -5.14 -13.64 -13.69
CA ALA A 697 -5.64 -13.86 -12.32
C ALA A 697 -7.06 -14.44 -12.32
N ARG A 698 -7.94 -13.98 -13.22
CA ARG A 698 -9.30 -14.53 -13.35
C ARG A 698 -9.30 -16.02 -13.70
N TYR A 699 -8.45 -16.45 -14.63
CA TYR A 699 -8.33 -17.88 -14.97
C TYR A 699 -7.79 -18.71 -13.80
N PHE A 700 -6.76 -18.20 -13.12
CA PHE A 700 -6.20 -18.86 -11.93
C PHE A 700 -7.22 -18.98 -10.81
N HIS A 701 -7.92 -17.88 -10.46
CA HIS A 701 -8.96 -17.89 -9.44
C HIS A 701 -10.17 -18.75 -9.82
N ALA A 702 -10.57 -18.76 -11.09
CA ALA A 702 -11.67 -19.62 -11.56
C ALA A 702 -11.35 -21.11 -11.41
N CYS A 703 -10.12 -21.53 -11.73
CA CYS A 703 -9.71 -22.92 -11.53
C CYS A 703 -9.69 -23.29 -10.03
N HIS A 704 -9.07 -22.45 -9.20
CA HIS A 704 -9.03 -22.67 -7.76
C HIS A 704 -10.44 -22.71 -7.15
N ALA A 705 -11.36 -21.86 -7.61
CA ALA A 705 -12.75 -21.88 -7.17
C ALA A 705 -13.45 -23.20 -7.54
N ARG A 706 -13.26 -23.71 -8.77
CA ARG A 706 -13.78 -25.03 -9.18
C ARG A 706 -13.23 -26.17 -8.34
N GLN A 707 -11.94 -26.13 -7.98
CA GLN A 707 -11.33 -27.12 -7.09
C GLN A 707 -11.94 -27.06 -5.70
N THR A 708 -12.04 -25.87 -5.10
CA THR A 708 -12.67 -25.70 -3.78
C THR A 708 -14.13 -26.19 -3.78
N ILE A 709 -14.88 -25.96 -4.85
CA ILE A 709 -16.25 -26.50 -5.01
C ILE A 709 -16.21 -28.04 -5.07
N ALA A 710 -15.31 -28.63 -5.85
CA ALA A 710 -15.19 -30.09 -5.99
C ALA A 710 -14.75 -30.78 -4.69
N GLU A 711 -13.77 -30.22 -3.97
CA GLU A 711 -13.31 -30.71 -2.67
C GLU A 711 -14.43 -30.69 -1.63
N ARG A 712 -15.23 -29.60 -1.60
CA ARG A 712 -16.38 -29.50 -0.71
C ARG A 712 -17.48 -30.50 -1.06
N ALA A 713 -17.75 -30.71 -2.35
CA ALA A 713 -18.71 -31.73 -2.79
C ALA A 713 -18.23 -33.16 -2.47
N ALA A 714 -16.93 -33.44 -2.61
CA ALA A 714 -16.34 -34.74 -2.25
C ALA A 714 -16.37 -34.98 -0.74
N GLY A 715 -16.03 -33.97 0.06
CA GLY A 715 -16.10 -34.04 1.53
C GLY A 715 -17.53 -34.19 2.08
N GLN A 716 -18.55 -33.75 1.33
CA GLN A 716 -19.96 -34.01 1.66
C GLN A 716 -20.40 -35.45 1.31
N ASN A 717 -19.85 -36.04 0.24
CA ASN A 717 -20.18 -37.41 -0.18
C ASN A 717 -19.56 -38.50 0.69
N ASP A 718 -18.36 -38.28 1.24
CA ASP A 718 -17.66 -39.27 2.09
C ASP A 718 -18.37 -39.47 3.46
N TYR A 719 -19.23 -38.53 3.86
CA TYR A 719 -20.08 -38.63 5.05
C TYR A 719 -21.50 -39.16 4.76
N GLY A 720 -21.91 -39.22 3.49
CA GLY A 720 -23.22 -39.73 3.08
C GLY A 720 -23.28 -41.25 2.87
N SER A 721 -22.11 -41.91 2.70
CA SER A 721 -22.00 -43.36 2.48
C SER A 721 -21.70 -44.17 3.75
N GLY A 722 -21.49 -43.50 4.88
CA GLY A 722 -21.26 -44.09 6.21
C GLY A 722 -22.48 -44.06 7.13
N ARG A 723 -23.68 -44.31 6.60
CA ARG A 723 -24.88 -44.64 7.40
C ARG A 723 -25.32 -46.07 7.19
#